data_AF-A0A9P4WT41-F1
#
_entry.id   AF-A0A9P4WT41-F1
#
_cell.length_a   1.000
_cell.length_b   1.000
_cell.length_c   1.000
_cell.angle_alpha   90.00
_cell.angle_beta   90.00
_cell.angle_gamma   90.00
#
_symmetry.space_group_name_H-M   'P 1'
#
loop_
_entity.id
_entity.type
_entity.pdbx_description
1 polymer ?
#
loop_
_entity_poly.entity_id
_entity_poly.type
_entity_poly.pdbx_seq_one_letter_code
_entity_poly.pdbx_strand_id
1 'polypeptide(L)'
;MASLSTTMLTVLPLTAIVIHETVLRRVEIDHLTLPILAVSSIAYLVVTYFAGLLQATALFLTFWISLWIYIGVYRFFLHPLRKYPGPLGARLSKWYTVNSVLKTRWHWHRVQQDLQRQYGDYVRTGPRELSIFDPGALQTLLGFQSRTSKGPFYDILEKSLHLNRDRTWHRQRRNVWDNAVKKSLPHVTPQIEEICDQLLNRLRNAEGKPVPLLETMTYFSYDVMSALAFGKPMGFTTGDSSAVADSILNTFTQSLSAMGFMYHMPWMMNALGVLTSLAGPMKDWTDWSVSQMKARMAIQNAHPDLMGELIENTSDDDAGRALLYGDSRLIISAGSETTSSALTFVFMNLATHPFYMRAVREEHRANLSDYHCSTPLPLLDAVINESMRLWPSIFFASQRVTPPEGLTVNGHFIPGDTIVQIPPFVLNRDARNFARPDDFIPERWTTKPELVLNRSAFFPFLIGPYSCAGKTLAYMELRSVIRRVINEFDVVLPEGFVAEEYWNGIRDHFTAGPPKQEVSNEQGNAHSTPRRRSHDDGVPAIGASLSPTVSRDEHPEDTAVPLEGRILRDAQGKVIFVGDCAPLSFLQTVRHLIASAVDADALPAQSSRDSIIEVARPGSADQQQALSVSVQEVRLLVQQYTVAVSGLVDLFEHDELMSEISSWTTGAIAHPHESAAAVFHLVLAIGAQETNEVKAEAWFTFARDTLLKHLVNSMNVSTVQGFALVAVYMLRAFQPNGAYLYFSLAARTAYAIGLHRTEVNASFGEPIKIIRDRIWKSVRVVDQLISNLLGRPPSTSDVDCTVKYGVDGIGDDVDAQILDASVQIFMIIERVVVEVYSRKRISLRIANYVSRQLKTWASNWLQPLHEATSRANLSNSSPEAAIGACSTLCSYYYGIMLLTRPFLIYELYEYMGASLKGGGTQVEHEEKRKYADAALDAASSFVDTLQTVINTGKMPRRMPLIVSWLFTTSLVLAVGVLGHSGMNFRDDCQASIRCLDYFGKVDPHARQYSLTVQSLLKTTTTHVRQREEQLRLQQKQASSQLFGLLPSTTSTPRQDVIHRRRHSTVQSFTSSVPEQENAVAPAPSDWTIYDADFFSMPWMNENDQGLQDFLQPGTHTFDGASIADIPLFPMYDQQSGAGFL
;
A
#
# COMPACT_ATOMS: atom_id res chain seq x y z
N MET A 1 44.81 -65.60 -4.98
CA MET A 1 44.11 -64.74 -5.96
C MET A 1 42.63 -65.10 -6.12
N ALA A 2 42.22 -66.37 -6.22
CA ALA A 2 40.80 -66.74 -6.38
C ALA A 2 39.90 -66.35 -5.19
N SER A 3 40.33 -66.55 -3.93
CA SER A 3 39.54 -66.21 -2.74
C SER A 3 39.38 -64.70 -2.50
N LEU A 4 40.37 -63.90 -2.91
CA LEU A 4 40.32 -62.43 -2.82
C LEU A 4 39.27 -61.84 -3.79
N SER A 5 39.01 -62.51 -4.92
CA SER A 5 38.08 -62.02 -5.94
C SER A 5 36.62 -62.08 -5.49
N THR A 6 36.20 -63.14 -4.80
CA THR A 6 34.82 -63.34 -4.33
C THR A 6 34.44 -62.37 -3.23
N THR A 7 35.31 -62.12 -2.25
CA THR A 7 35.06 -61.14 -1.18
C THR A 7 35.03 -59.72 -1.73
N MET A 8 35.82 -59.42 -2.77
CA MET A 8 35.84 -58.09 -3.38
C MET A 8 34.62 -57.82 -4.28
N LEU A 9 34.08 -58.87 -4.92
CA LEU A 9 32.82 -58.79 -5.67
C LEU A 9 31.58 -58.56 -4.79
N THR A 10 31.63 -58.89 -3.49
CA THR A 10 30.49 -58.68 -2.58
C THR A 10 30.67 -57.47 -1.66
N VAL A 11 31.87 -57.24 -1.13
CA VAL A 11 32.13 -56.17 -0.15
C VAL A 11 32.13 -54.79 -0.80
N LEU A 12 32.74 -54.62 -1.99
CA LEU A 12 32.81 -53.30 -2.63
C LEU A 12 31.43 -52.73 -3.03
N PRO A 13 30.51 -53.52 -3.63
CA PRO A 13 29.15 -53.04 -3.91
C PRO A 13 28.38 -52.70 -2.63
N LEU A 14 28.49 -53.51 -1.57
CA LEU A 14 27.84 -53.23 -0.29
C LEU A 14 28.37 -51.94 0.34
N THR A 15 29.69 -51.74 0.33
CA THR A 15 30.32 -50.51 0.81
C THR A 15 29.87 -49.30 -0.01
N ALA A 16 29.75 -49.43 -1.34
CA ALA A 16 29.20 -48.37 -2.20
C ALA A 16 27.76 -47.99 -1.80
N ILE A 17 26.90 -48.98 -1.56
CA ILE A 17 25.52 -48.77 -1.11
C ILE A 17 25.49 -48.08 0.25
N VAL A 18 26.29 -48.56 1.21
CA VAL A 18 26.39 -47.98 2.56
C VAL A 18 26.87 -46.53 2.48
N ILE A 19 27.90 -46.25 1.69
CA ILE A 19 28.41 -44.88 1.49
C ILE A 19 27.33 -43.96 0.90
N HIS A 20 26.53 -44.45 -0.05
CA HIS A 20 25.43 -43.66 -0.58
C HIS A 20 24.39 -43.33 0.50
N GLU A 21 23.89 -44.33 1.24
CA GLU A 21 22.81 -44.13 2.23
C GLU A 21 23.24 -43.30 3.44
N THR A 22 24.51 -43.42 3.85
CA THR A 22 25.04 -42.76 5.05
C THR A 22 25.65 -41.40 4.77
N VAL A 23 26.35 -41.24 3.65
CA VAL A 23 27.13 -40.03 3.33
C VAL A 23 26.52 -39.27 2.16
N LEU A 24 26.54 -39.84 0.95
CA LEU A 24 26.23 -39.08 -0.28
C LEU A 24 24.78 -38.59 -0.37
N ARG A 25 23.85 -39.27 0.31
CA ARG A 25 22.45 -38.84 0.39
C ARG A 25 22.23 -37.65 1.33
N ARG A 26 23.08 -37.49 2.35
CA ARG A 26 22.90 -36.52 3.45
C ARG A 26 23.78 -35.28 3.31
N VAL A 27 24.87 -35.39 2.57
CA VAL A 27 25.84 -34.31 2.38
C VAL A 27 25.57 -33.57 1.07
N GLU A 28 25.57 -32.24 1.10
CA GLU A 28 25.58 -31.44 -0.14
C GLU A 28 26.96 -31.58 -0.81
N ILE A 29 27.02 -32.33 -1.90
CA ILE A 29 28.28 -32.67 -2.60
C ILE A 29 28.83 -31.47 -3.40
N ASP A 30 28.00 -30.45 -3.64
CA ASP A 30 28.31 -29.35 -4.56
C ASP A 30 29.57 -28.55 -4.17
N HIS A 31 29.93 -28.46 -2.89
CA HIS A 31 31.16 -27.79 -2.43
C HIS A 31 32.31 -28.76 -2.12
N LEU A 32 32.06 -30.08 -2.11
CA LEU A 32 33.05 -31.10 -1.77
C LEU A 32 33.62 -31.83 -2.98
N THR A 33 33.27 -31.42 -4.20
CA THR A 33 33.62 -32.16 -5.41
C THR A 33 35.14 -32.29 -5.60
N LEU A 34 35.90 -31.20 -5.47
CA LEU A 34 37.37 -31.25 -5.58
C LEU A 34 38.01 -32.09 -4.45
N PRO A 35 37.68 -31.91 -3.15
CA PRO A 35 38.13 -32.81 -2.09
C PRO A 35 37.80 -34.29 -2.35
N ILE A 36 36.59 -34.59 -2.82
CA ILE A 36 36.17 -35.97 -3.12
C ILE A 36 37.01 -36.55 -4.26
N LEU A 37 37.24 -35.77 -5.33
CA LEU A 37 38.11 -36.20 -6.43
C LEU A 37 39.55 -36.40 -5.97
N ALA A 38 40.08 -35.53 -5.12
CA ALA A 38 41.43 -35.65 -4.56
C ALA A 38 41.55 -36.89 -3.68
N VAL A 39 40.64 -37.10 -2.72
CA VAL A 39 40.61 -38.28 -1.84
C VAL A 39 40.45 -39.56 -2.66
N SER A 40 39.56 -39.56 -3.66
CA SER A 40 39.38 -40.70 -4.57
C SER A 40 40.64 -41.00 -5.38
N SER A 41 41.34 -39.96 -5.85
CA SER A 41 42.59 -40.11 -6.62
C SER A 41 43.73 -40.63 -5.74
N ILE A 42 43.86 -40.11 -4.53
CA ILE A 42 44.84 -40.60 -3.54
C ILE A 42 44.53 -42.06 -3.18
N ALA A 43 43.26 -42.40 -2.91
CA ALA A 43 42.85 -43.77 -2.65
C ALA A 43 43.20 -44.70 -3.82
N TYR A 44 42.96 -44.28 -5.06
CA TYR A 44 43.35 -45.04 -6.25
C TYR A 44 44.87 -45.23 -6.35
N LEU A 45 45.67 -44.20 -6.11
CA LEU A 45 47.13 -44.29 -6.14
C LEU A 45 47.68 -45.21 -5.03
N VAL A 46 47.13 -45.13 -3.82
CA VAL A 46 47.48 -46.01 -2.70
C VAL A 46 47.16 -47.47 -3.03
N VAL A 47 45.96 -47.75 -3.55
CA VAL A 47 45.58 -49.11 -3.96
C VAL A 47 46.46 -49.60 -5.11
N THR A 48 46.81 -48.72 -6.05
CA THR A 48 47.74 -49.03 -7.16
C THR A 48 49.13 -49.41 -6.65
N TYR A 49 49.64 -48.71 -5.63
CA TYR A 49 50.92 -49.01 -5.00
C TYR A 49 50.94 -50.41 -4.34
N PHE A 50 49.85 -50.81 -3.67
CA PHE A 50 49.80 -52.10 -2.95
C PHE A 50 49.34 -53.30 -3.79
N ALA A 51 48.42 -53.11 -4.74
CA ALA A 51 47.78 -54.20 -5.51
C ALA A 51 48.21 -54.26 -6.99
N GLY A 52 48.92 -53.25 -7.48
CA GLY A 52 49.28 -53.10 -8.88
C GLY A 52 48.14 -52.52 -9.73
N LEU A 53 48.50 -51.93 -10.88
CA LEU A 53 47.60 -51.11 -11.72
C LEU A 53 46.33 -51.86 -12.17
N LEU A 54 46.48 -53.10 -12.64
CA LEU A 54 45.36 -53.87 -13.20
C LEU A 54 44.31 -54.19 -12.11
N GLN A 55 44.76 -54.62 -10.94
CA GLN A 55 43.88 -54.96 -9.81
C GLN A 55 43.25 -53.69 -9.24
N ALA A 56 44.02 -52.62 -9.04
CA ALA A 56 43.50 -51.34 -8.56
C ALA A 56 42.42 -50.77 -9.49
N THR A 57 42.63 -50.84 -10.81
CA THR A 57 41.63 -50.41 -11.80
C THR A 57 40.36 -51.24 -11.69
N ALA A 58 40.47 -52.57 -11.59
CA ALA A 58 39.31 -53.45 -11.46
C ALA A 58 38.50 -53.18 -10.18
N LEU A 59 39.16 -52.97 -9.04
CA LEU A 59 38.51 -52.65 -7.76
C LEU A 59 37.83 -51.29 -7.81
N PHE A 60 38.50 -50.29 -8.36
CA PHE A 60 37.96 -48.95 -8.51
C PHE A 60 36.72 -48.95 -9.42
N LEU A 61 36.80 -49.61 -10.59
CA LEU A 61 35.65 -49.75 -11.49
C LEU A 61 34.49 -50.50 -10.82
N THR A 62 34.76 -51.59 -10.11
CA THR A 62 33.72 -52.37 -9.41
C THR A 62 32.99 -51.52 -8.38
N PHE A 63 33.73 -50.76 -7.56
CA PHE A 63 33.15 -49.85 -6.58
C PHE A 63 32.29 -48.76 -7.23
N TRP A 64 32.85 -48.02 -8.19
CA TRP A 64 32.15 -46.90 -8.82
C TRP A 64 30.96 -47.35 -9.66
N ILE A 65 31.09 -48.40 -10.47
CA ILE A 65 29.97 -48.93 -11.27
C ILE A 65 28.82 -49.34 -10.34
N SER A 66 29.12 -50.05 -9.24
CA SER A 66 28.11 -50.43 -8.25
C SER A 66 27.45 -49.21 -7.61
N LEU A 67 28.23 -48.19 -7.26
CA LEU A 67 27.74 -46.94 -6.72
C LEU A 67 26.80 -46.21 -7.70
N TRP A 68 27.21 -46.07 -8.96
CA TRP A 68 26.42 -45.39 -10.00
C TRP A 68 25.13 -46.15 -10.33
N ILE A 69 25.19 -47.48 -10.40
CA ILE A 69 23.99 -48.33 -10.58
C ILE A 69 23.04 -48.12 -9.41
N TYR A 70 23.53 -48.18 -8.16
CA TYR A 70 22.70 -47.98 -6.98
C TYR A 70 22.08 -46.57 -6.94
N ILE A 71 22.86 -45.53 -7.22
CA ILE A 71 22.36 -44.14 -7.34
C ILE A 71 21.26 -44.06 -8.39
N GLY A 72 21.43 -44.70 -9.55
CA GLY A 72 20.44 -44.75 -10.61
C GLY A 72 19.13 -45.40 -10.15
N VAL A 73 19.22 -46.58 -9.56
CA VAL A 73 18.07 -47.32 -8.99
C VAL A 73 17.37 -46.48 -7.92
N TYR A 74 18.13 -45.90 -6.99
CA TYR A 74 17.59 -45.04 -5.93
C TYR A 74 16.86 -43.83 -6.52
N ARG A 75 17.50 -43.07 -7.42
CA ARG A 75 16.92 -41.85 -8.02
C ARG A 75 15.63 -42.10 -8.79
N PHE A 76 15.53 -43.27 -9.42
CA PHE A 76 14.39 -43.67 -10.23
C PHE A 76 13.24 -44.22 -9.38
N PHE A 77 13.51 -45.17 -8.48
CA PHE A 77 12.47 -45.94 -7.79
C PHE A 77 12.24 -45.53 -6.33
N LEU A 78 13.28 -45.07 -5.63
CA LEU A 78 13.26 -44.86 -4.17
C LEU A 78 13.27 -43.39 -3.76
N HIS A 79 13.65 -42.48 -4.66
CA HIS A 79 13.78 -41.06 -4.33
C HIS A 79 12.43 -40.46 -3.92
N PRO A 80 12.38 -39.59 -2.89
CA PRO A 80 11.13 -38.96 -2.43
C PRO A 80 10.38 -38.20 -3.54
N LEU A 81 11.12 -37.67 -4.53
CA LEU A 81 10.55 -36.98 -5.68
C LEU A 81 10.04 -37.90 -6.81
N ARG A 82 9.99 -39.23 -6.62
CA ARG A 82 9.50 -40.18 -7.65
C ARG A 82 8.07 -39.91 -8.10
N LYS A 83 7.25 -39.34 -7.20
CA LYS A 83 5.84 -38.99 -7.47
C LYS A 83 5.68 -37.79 -8.40
N TYR A 84 6.70 -36.96 -8.56
CA TYR A 84 6.62 -35.78 -9.40
C TYR A 84 6.89 -36.14 -10.87
N PRO A 85 6.07 -35.65 -11.81
CA PRO A 85 6.25 -35.87 -13.23
C PRO A 85 7.49 -35.13 -13.76
N GLY A 86 7.98 -35.52 -14.94
CA GLY A 86 9.11 -34.88 -15.60
C GLY A 86 9.94 -35.86 -16.45
N PRO A 87 10.87 -35.35 -17.27
CA PRO A 87 11.66 -36.17 -18.17
C PRO A 87 12.48 -37.23 -17.44
N LEU A 88 12.52 -38.46 -17.98
CA LEU A 88 13.24 -39.57 -17.35
C LEU A 88 14.73 -39.27 -17.15
N GLY A 89 15.36 -38.59 -18.12
CA GLY A 89 16.76 -38.16 -18.00
C GLY A 89 16.99 -37.20 -16.83
N ALA A 90 16.06 -36.25 -16.61
CA ALA A 90 16.13 -35.29 -15.51
C ALA A 90 16.04 -35.95 -14.13
N ARG A 91 15.30 -37.07 -14.02
CA ARG A 91 15.22 -37.87 -12.78
C ARG A 91 16.57 -38.47 -12.40
N LEU A 92 17.36 -38.88 -13.39
CA LEU A 92 18.65 -39.53 -13.20
C LEU A 92 19.79 -38.53 -13.02
N SER A 93 19.84 -37.47 -13.83
CA SER A 93 20.98 -36.56 -13.84
C SER A 93 20.67 -35.17 -14.40
N LYS A 94 21.40 -34.17 -13.87
CA LYS A 94 21.45 -32.81 -14.42
C LYS A 94 22.09 -32.71 -15.81
N TRP A 95 22.79 -33.75 -16.27
CA TRP A 95 23.24 -33.85 -17.65
C TRP A 95 22.09 -33.75 -18.67
N TYR A 96 20.87 -34.14 -18.28
CA TYR A 96 19.69 -33.90 -19.11
C TYR A 96 19.43 -32.40 -19.34
N THR A 97 19.45 -31.60 -18.27
CA THR A 97 19.24 -30.15 -18.33
C THR A 97 20.32 -29.51 -19.18
N VAL A 98 21.58 -29.83 -18.88
CA VAL A 98 22.75 -29.40 -19.66
C VAL A 98 22.62 -29.74 -21.14
N ASN A 99 22.30 -30.99 -21.47
CA ASN A 99 22.11 -31.41 -22.85
C ASN A 99 20.93 -30.67 -23.51
N SER A 100 19.87 -30.37 -22.76
CA SER A 100 18.72 -29.61 -23.26
C SER A 100 19.11 -28.16 -23.58
N VAL A 101 19.84 -27.51 -22.68
CA VAL A 101 20.40 -26.16 -22.86
C VAL A 101 21.27 -26.10 -24.11
N LEU A 102 22.18 -27.07 -24.30
CA LEU A 102 23.05 -27.13 -25.48
C LEU A 102 22.25 -27.37 -26.78
N LYS A 103 21.30 -28.32 -26.76
CA LYS A 103 20.46 -28.63 -27.92
C LYS A 103 19.60 -27.44 -28.34
N THR A 104 19.07 -26.69 -27.37
CA THR A 104 18.26 -25.49 -27.66
C THR A 104 19.08 -24.22 -27.78
N ARG A 105 20.42 -24.30 -27.76
CA ARG A 105 21.32 -23.14 -27.85
C ARG A 105 21.00 -22.06 -26.79
N TRP A 106 20.99 -22.44 -25.52
CA TRP A 106 20.75 -21.57 -24.36
C TRP A 106 19.31 -21.04 -24.21
N HIS A 107 18.30 -21.74 -24.74
CA HIS A 107 16.89 -21.35 -24.57
C HIS A 107 16.18 -22.19 -23.49
N TRP A 108 16.77 -22.29 -22.29
CA TRP A 108 16.21 -23.10 -21.21
C TRP A 108 14.83 -22.61 -20.74
N HIS A 109 14.60 -21.30 -20.74
CA HIS A 109 13.31 -20.69 -20.42
C HIS A 109 12.15 -21.23 -21.31
N ARG A 110 12.42 -21.52 -22.59
CA ARG A 110 11.43 -22.13 -23.51
C ARG A 110 11.23 -23.61 -23.19
N VAL A 111 12.31 -24.33 -22.88
CA VAL A 111 12.22 -25.73 -22.44
C VAL A 111 11.38 -25.83 -21.18
N GLN A 112 11.53 -24.91 -20.22
CA GLN A 112 10.68 -24.86 -19.03
C GLN A 112 9.20 -24.61 -19.36
N GLN A 113 8.91 -23.73 -20.33
CA GLN A 113 7.54 -23.51 -20.80
C GLN A 113 6.93 -24.79 -21.42
N ASP A 114 7.70 -25.51 -22.23
CA ASP A 114 7.24 -26.78 -22.82
C ASP A 114 7.05 -27.88 -21.76
N LEU A 115 7.93 -27.91 -20.75
CA LEU A 115 7.83 -28.83 -19.62
C LEU A 115 6.58 -28.55 -18.78
N GLN A 116 6.24 -27.28 -18.53
CA GLN A 116 4.99 -26.91 -17.85
C GLN A 116 3.78 -27.42 -18.64
N ARG A 117 3.74 -27.16 -19.96
CA ARG A 117 2.64 -27.60 -20.83
C ARG A 117 2.48 -29.12 -20.85
N GLN A 118 3.58 -29.87 -20.78
CA GLN A 118 3.58 -31.33 -20.85
C GLN A 118 3.26 -32.01 -19.51
N TYR A 119 3.78 -31.49 -18.40
CA TYR A 119 3.79 -32.17 -17.10
C TYR A 119 3.02 -31.46 -15.99
N GLY A 120 2.52 -30.24 -16.23
CA GLY A 120 1.80 -29.42 -15.26
C GLY A 120 2.73 -28.56 -14.39
N ASP A 121 2.26 -28.16 -13.22
CA ASP A 121 2.90 -27.09 -12.42
C ASP A 121 4.10 -27.54 -11.58
N TYR A 122 4.23 -28.83 -11.26
CA TYR A 122 5.31 -29.33 -10.41
C TYR A 122 6.15 -30.35 -11.17
N VAL A 123 7.22 -29.87 -11.81
CA VAL A 123 8.00 -30.68 -12.74
C VAL A 123 9.39 -30.98 -12.18
N ARG A 124 9.77 -32.25 -12.15
CA ARG A 124 11.10 -32.70 -11.75
C ARG A 124 12.12 -32.43 -12.86
N THR A 125 12.92 -31.37 -12.68
CA THR A 125 13.97 -30.91 -13.61
C THR A 125 15.38 -31.31 -13.18
N GLY A 126 15.51 -32.08 -12.10
CA GLY A 126 16.77 -32.69 -11.68
C GLY A 126 16.58 -33.82 -10.66
N PRO A 127 17.66 -34.49 -10.25
CA PRO A 127 17.58 -35.59 -9.28
C PRO A 127 16.89 -35.19 -7.97
N ARG A 128 17.23 -34.02 -7.42
CA ARG A 128 16.68 -33.41 -6.19
C ARG A 128 16.06 -32.03 -6.48
N GLU A 129 15.63 -31.77 -7.72
CA GLU A 129 15.12 -30.45 -8.12
C GLU A 129 13.71 -30.48 -8.73
N LEU A 130 12.88 -29.52 -8.34
CA LEU A 130 11.59 -29.21 -8.94
C LEU A 130 11.57 -27.79 -9.51
N SER A 131 11.10 -27.64 -10.75
CA SER A 131 10.61 -26.37 -11.29
C SER A 131 9.11 -26.26 -10.97
N ILE A 132 8.71 -25.15 -10.39
CA ILE A 132 7.35 -24.90 -9.93
C ILE A 132 6.76 -23.73 -10.71
N PHE A 133 5.64 -23.98 -11.39
CA PHE A 133 4.91 -23.04 -12.23
C PHE A 133 3.56 -22.64 -11.63
N ASP A 134 3.40 -22.86 -10.33
CA ASP A 134 2.24 -22.44 -9.55
C ASP A 134 2.50 -21.06 -8.93
N PRO A 135 1.75 -20.01 -9.28
CA PRO A 135 1.92 -18.68 -8.68
C PRO A 135 1.64 -18.66 -7.18
N GLY A 136 0.80 -19.55 -6.64
CA GLY A 136 0.56 -19.67 -5.20
C GLY A 136 1.80 -20.14 -4.42
N ALA A 137 2.81 -20.71 -5.09
CA ALA A 137 4.07 -21.10 -4.47
C ALA A 137 4.96 -19.90 -4.08
N LEU A 138 4.73 -18.72 -4.67
CA LEU A 138 5.61 -17.56 -4.51
C LEU A 138 5.76 -17.15 -3.05
N GLN A 139 4.67 -17.03 -2.29
CA GLN A 139 4.75 -16.62 -0.88
C GLN A 139 5.39 -17.70 0.00
N THR A 140 5.07 -18.98 -0.23
CA THR A 140 5.63 -20.08 0.54
C THR A 140 7.12 -20.26 0.31
N LEU A 141 7.60 -20.03 -0.92
CA LEU A 141 9.01 -20.22 -1.28
C LEU A 141 9.85 -18.95 -1.16
N LEU A 142 9.33 -17.78 -1.52
CA LEU A 142 10.10 -16.54 -1.58
C LEU A 142 9.67 -15.50 -0.53
N GLY A 143 8.47 -15.60 0.05
CA GLY A 143 7.92 -14.61 0.98
C GLY A 143 8.67 -14.48 2.32
N PHE A 144 8.32 -13.45 3.12
CA PHE A 144 8.97 -13.17 4.42
C PHE A 144 8.86 -14.32 5.43
N GLN A 145 7.77 -15.06 5.40
CA GLN A 145 7.54 -16.24 6.26
C GLN A 145 8.06 -17.54 5.64
N SER A 146 8.65 -17.50 4.44
CA SER A 146 9.22 -18.68 3.79
C SER A 146 10.26 -19.33 4.70
N ARG A 147 10.16 -20.66 4.85
CA ARG A 147 11.15 -21.48 5.58
C ARG A 147 12.28 -21.98 4.69
N THR A 148 12.26 -21.64 3.40
CA THR A 148 13.31 -22.07 2.47
C THR A 148 14.59 -21.26 2.65
N SER A 149 15.73 -21.84 2.30
CA SER A 149 17.02 -21.14 2.24
C SER A 149 17.48 -20.98 0.79
N LYS A 150 18.48 -20.14 0.55
CA LYS A 150 19.14 -20.05 -0.76
C LYS A 150 19.75 -21.40 -1.14
N GLY A 151 19.62 -21.78 -2.41
CA GLY A 151 20.15 -23.06 -2.91
C GLY A 151 21.66 -23.09 -3.16
N PRO A 152 22.20 -24.25 -3.58
CA PRO A 152 23.64 -24.46 -3.77
C PRO A 152 24.30 -23.57 -4.83
N PHE A 153 23.53 -22.98 -5.75
CA PHE A 153 24.06 -21.97 -6.69
C PHE A 153 24.78 -20.82 -5.98
N TYR A 154 24.35 -20.48 -4.76
CA TYR A 154 24.90 -19.37 -3.99
C TYR A 154 26.18 -19.74 -3.22
N ASP A 155 26.65 -20.99 -3.25
CA ASP A 155 27.87 -21.45 -2.53
C ASP A 155 29.21 -20.99 -3.14
N ILE A 156 29.20 -19.86 -3.85
CA ILE A 156 30.41 -19.29 -4.47
C ILE A 156 31.33 -18.77 -3.36
N LEU A 157 32.65 -18.93 -3.51
CA LEU A 157 33.70 -18.64 -2.51
C LEU A 157 33.76 -17.19 -2.00
N GLU A 158 32.93 -16.31 -2.54
CA GLU A 158 32.91 -14.89 -2.25
C GLU A 158 31.80 -14.52 -1.26
N LYS A 159 32.13 -13.70 -0.26
CA LYS A 159 31.15 -13.16 0.69
C LYS A 159 30.63 -11.81 0.20
N SER A 160 29.32 -11.76 -0.08
CA SER A 160 28.57 -10.53 -0.34
C SER A 160 27.15 -10.67 0.21
N LEU A 161 26.38 -9.58 0.22
CA LEU A 161 24.95 -9.63 0.57
C LEU A 161 24.20 -10.71 -0.26
N HIS A 162 24.47 -10.78 -1.57
CA HIS A 162 23.72 -11.67 -2.47
C HIS A 162 24.13 -13.14 -2.38
N LEU A 163 25.41 -13.44 -2.18
CA LEU A 163 25.91 -14.83 -2.24
C LEU A 163 25.78 -15.56 -0.89
N ASN A 164 25.61 -14.85 0.22
CA ASN A 164 25.51 -15.52 1.52
C ASN A 164 24.15 -16.23 1.72
N ARG A 165 24.20 -17.52 2.09
CA ARG A 165 23.04 -18.40 2.37
C ARG A 165 22.55 -18.31 3.82
N ASP A 166 23.37 -17.83 4.76
CA ASP A 166 22.95 -17.67 6.15
C ASP A 166 21.90 -16.57 6.26
N ARG A 167 20.69 -16.97 6.67
CA ARG A 167 19.54 -16.08 6.82
C ARG A 167 19.77 -15.00 7.87
N THR A 168 20.43 -15.34 8.98
CA THR A 168 20.64 -14.42 10.10
C THR A 168 21.66 -13.35 9.72
N TRP A 169 22.80 -13.77 9.18
CA TRP A 169 23.81 -12.87 8.64
C TRP A 169 23.24 -11.99 7.51
N HIS A 170 22.50 -12.59 6.57
CA HIS A 170 21.90 -11.86 5.47
C HIS A 170 20.97 -10.75 5.97
N ARG A 171 20.11 -11.05 6.95
CA ARG A 171 19.20 -10.05 7.55
C ARG A 171 19.98 -8.87 8.15
N GLN A 172 21.06 -9.15 8.88
CA GLN A 172 21.90 -8.11 9.48
C GLN A 172 22.57 -7.24 8.41
N ARG A 173 23.23 -7.86 7.43
CA ARG A 173 23.89 -7.12 6.33
C ARG A 173 22.88 -6.37 5.47
N ARG A 174 21.67 -6.92 5.27
CA ARG A 174 20.59 -6.29 4.51
C ARG A 174 20.13 -4.98 5.14
N ASN A 175 19.99 -4.92 6.46
CA ASN A 175 19.62 -3.68 7.15
C ASN A 175 20.65 -2.56 6.92
N VAL A 176 21.95 -2.90 6.90
CA VAL A 176 23.02 -1.94 6.59
C VAL A 176 22.87 -1.42 5.16
N TRP A 177 22.65 -2.33 4.20
CA TRP A 177 22.42 -1.98 2.80
C TRP A 177 21.18 -1.10 2.57
N ASP A 178 20.04 -1.44 3.17
CA ASP A 178 18.80 -0.66 3.00
C ASP A 178 18.96 0.77 3.55
N ASN A 179 19.67 0.92 4.68
CA ASN A 179 20.01 2.24 5.24
C ASN A 179 20.98 3.01 4.34
N ALA A 180 22.02 2.33 3.83
CA ALA A 180 23.01 2.94 2.94
C ALA A 180 22.37 3.43 1.62
N VAL A 181 21.52 2.61 1.00
CA VAL A 181 20.75 3.00 -0.19
C VAL A 181 19.90 4.23 0.14
N LYS A 182 19.10 4.20 1.21
CA LYS A 182 18.21 5.31 1.58
C LYS A 182 18.96 6.64 1.77
N LYS A 183 20.09 6.63 2.47
CA LYS A 183 20.89 7.84 2.71
C LYS A 183 21.61 8.34 1.46
N SER A 184 22.02 7.44 0.58
CA SER A 184 22.75 7.81 -0.64
C SER A 184 21.87 8.43 -1.73
N LEU A 185 20.55 8.18 -1.75
CA LEU A 185 19.63 8.60 -2.83
C LEU A 185 19.75 10.08 -3.29
N PRO A 186 19.83 11.09 -2.39
CA PRO A 186 19.98 12.48 -2.79
C PRO A 186 21.28 12.75 -3.57
N HIS A 187 22.34 11.99 -3.28
CA HIS A 187 23.66 12.14 -3.89
C HIS A 187 23.81 11.33 -5.18
N VAL A 188 23.07 10.22 -5.31
CA VAL A 188 23.09 9.38 -6.51
C VAL A 188 22.34 10.05 -7.68
N THR A 189 21.30 10.82 -7.39
CA THR A 189 20.46 11.45 -8.42
C THR A 189 21.26 12.32 -9.40
N PRO A 190 22.07 13.31 -8.95
CA PRO A 190 22.89 14.12 -9.86
C PRO A 190 23.89 13.31 -10.69
N GLN A 191 24.48 12.26 -10.11
CA GLN A 191 25.45 11.41 -10.81
C GLN A 191 24.81 10.61 -11.96
N ILE A 192 23.60 10.06 -11.74
CA ILE A 192 22.85 9.38 -12.80
C ILE A 192 22.54 10.36 -13.93
N GLU A 193 22.11 11.57 -13.61
CA GLU A 193 21.76 12.58 -14.63
C GLU A 193 22.99 13.04 -15.43
N GLU A 194 24.14 13.24 -14.77
CA GLU A 194 25.39 13.60 -15.45
C GLU A 194 25.86 12.51 -16.43
N ILE A 195 25.82 11.24 -16.02
CA ILE A 195 26.20 10.13 -16.92
C ILE A 195 25.15 9.97 -18.04
N CYS A 196 23.88 10.26 -17.76
CA CYS A 196 22.84 10.29 -18.78
C CYS A 196 23.05 11.43 -19.79
N ASP A 197 23.53 12.61 -19.36
CA ASP A 197 23.98 13.68 -20.27
C ASP A 197 25.10 13.21 -21.20
N GLN A 198 26.08 12.48 -20.67
CA GLN A 198 27.17 11.89 -21.46
C GLN A 198 26.63 10.88 -22.48
N LEU A 199 25.66 10.06 -22.10
CA LEU A 199 24.98 9.13 -23.00
C LEU A 199 24.26 9.87 -24.13
N LEU A 200 23.48 10.92 -23.82
CA LEU A 200 22.80 11.72 -24.84
C LEU A 200 23.80 12.37 -25.80
N ASN A 201 24.90 12.92 -25.29
CA ASN A 201 25.96 13.48 -26.14
C ASN A 201 26.55 12.44 -27.09
N ARG A 202 26.76 11.20 -26.62
CA ARG A 202 27.20 10.09 -27.47
C ARG A 202 26.17 9.79 -28.56
N LEU A 203 24.88 9.78 -28.21
CA LEU A 203 23.79 9.53 -29.17
C LEU A 203 23.64 10.68 -30.19
N ARG A 204 23.78 11.94 -29.78
CA ARG A 204 23.81 13.13 -30.68
C ARG A 204 24.89 12.97 -31.74
N ASN A 205 26.09 12.58 -31.32
CA ASN A 205 27.23 12.38 -32.23
C ASN A 205 27.05 11.19 -33.18
N ALA A 206 26.17 10.25 -32.84
CA ALA A 206 25.84 9.08 -33.63
C ALA A 206 24.50 9.20 -34.39
N GLU A 207 23.85 10.38 -34.36
CA GLU A 207 22.55 10.58 -34.99
C GLU A 207 22.56 10.18 -36.48
N GLY A 208 21.52 9.46 -36.89
CA GLY A 208 21.38 8.93 -38.25
C GLY A 208 22.26 7.71 -38.58
N LYS A 209 23.09 7.23 -37.65
CA LYS A 209 23.88 6.00 -37.80
C LYS A 209 23.34 4.89 -36.89
N PRO A 210 23.40 3.61 -37.29
CA PRO A 210 23.06 2.50 -36.40
C PRO A 210 23.95 2.48 -35.16
N VAL A 211 23.33 2.32 -33.98
CA VAL A 211 24.02 2.24 -32.68
C VAL A 211 23.81 0.84 -32.09
N PRO A 212 24.86 0.15 -31.60
CA PRO A 212 24.70 -1.12 -30.92
C PRO A 212 24.02 -0.90 -29.57
N LEU A 213 22.72 -1.19 -29.51
CA LEU A 213 21.87 -0.84 -28.36
C LEU A 213 22.35 -1.50 -27.06
N LEU A 214 22.54 -2.82 -27.05
CA LEU A 214 22.97 -3.54 -25.85
C LEU A 214 24.30 -3.03 -25.31
N GLU A 215 25.29 -2.85 -26.18
CA GLU A 215 26.61 -2.33 -25.80
C GLU A 215 26.51 -0.92 -25.21
N THR A 216 25.71 -0.06 -25.82
CA THR A 216 25.53 1.32 -25.36
C THR A 216 24.85 1.37 -23.99
N MET A 217 23.81 0.56 -23.77
CA MET A 217 23.15 0.47 -22.46
C MET A 217 24.06 -0.15 -21.40
N THR A 218 24.89 -1.12 -21.78
CA THR A 218 25.92 -1.69 -20.91
C THR A 218 26.93 -0.63 -20.49
N TYR A 219 27.47 0.18 -21.40
CA TYR A 219 28.41 1.25 -21.06
C TYR A 219 27.82 2.25 -20.08
N PHE A 220 26.59 2.71 -20.31
CA PHE A 220 25.88 3.59 -19.38
C PHE A 220 25.76 2.96 -17.99
N SER A 221 25.15 1.77 -17.88
CA SER A 221 24.89 1.15 -16.58
C SER A 221 26.18 0.73 -15.85
N TYR A 222 27.27 0.44 -16.56
CA TYR A 222 28.59 0.23 -15.95
C TYR A 222 29.21 1.49 -15.39
N ASP A 223 29.10 2.63 -16.08
CA ASP A 223 29.59 3.90 -15.56
C ASP A 223 28.80 4.33 -14.32
N VAL A 224 27.47 4.17 -14.31
CA VAL A 224 26.66 4.48 -13.13
C VAL A 224 27.07 3.60 -11.95
N MET A 225 27.13 2.28 -12.12
CA MET A 225 27.47 1.40 -10.99
C MET A 225 28.92 1.51 -10.55
N SER A 226 29.86 1.78 -11.45
CA SER A 226 31.25 2.02 -11.07
C SER A 226 31.41 3.33 -10.31
N ALA A 227 30.64 4.37 -10.66
CA ALA A 227 30.55 5.59 -9.85
C ALA A 227 30.02 5.30 -8.44
N LEU A 228 28.99 4.47 -8.31
CA LEU A 228 28.42 4.10 -7.00
C LEU A 228 29.33 3.18 -6.17
N ALA A 229 30.07 2.27 -6.82
CA ALA A 229 30.92 1.29 -6.14
C ALA A 229 32.33 1.84 -5.81
N PHE A 230 32.90 2.65 -6.71
CA PHE A 230 34.29 3.10 -6.62
C PHE A 230 34.43 4.62 -6.55
N GLY A 231 33.34 5.38 -6.55
CA GLY A 231 33.32 6.83 -6.46
C GLY A 231 33.64 7.57 -7.75
N LYS A 232 33.80 6.86 -8.88
CA LYS A 232 34.03 7.46 -10.22
C LYS A 232 33.54 6.55 -11.36
N PRO A 233 33.03 7.12 -12.46
CA PRO A 233 32.75 6.36 -13.68
C PRO A 233 34.05 5.87 -14.33
N MET A 234 33.95 4.88 -15.21
CA MET A 234 35.09 4.29 -15.91
C MET A 234 35.30 4.87 -17.31
N GLY A 235 34.40 5.73 -17.78
CA GLY A 235 34.53 6.46 -19.04
C GLY A 235 34.07 5.66 -20.26
N PHE A 236 33.28 4.59 -20.07
CA PHE A 236 32.78 3.79 -21.20
C PHE A 236 31.81 4.60 -22.08
N THR A 237 30.96 5.41 -21.44
CA THR A 237 29.95 6.24 -22.10
C THR A 237 30.61 7.35 -22.92
N THR A 238 31.63 8.02 -22.37
CA THR A 238 32.38 9.07 -23.08
C THR A 238 33.33 8.51 -24.14
N GLY A 239 33.76 7.25 -24.00
CA GLY A 239 34.77 6.62 -24.85
C GLY A 239 36.22 6.85 -24.37
N ASP A 240 36.39 7.36 -23.14
CA ASP A 240 37.70 7.59 -22.51
C ASP A 240 38.12 6.41 -21.60
N SER A 241 37.43 5.27 -21.70
CA SER A 241 37.74 4.09 -20.91
C SER A 241 39.16 3.60 -21.16
N SER A 242 39.82 3.15 -20.09
CA SER A 242 41.15 2.55 -20.21
C SER A 242 41.05 1.17 -20.88
N ALA A 243 42.07 0.78 -21.65
CA ALA A 243 42.13 -0.55 -22.28
C ALA A 243 42.00 -1.71 -21.26
N VAL A 244 42.45 -1.49 -20.01
CA VAL A 244 42.27 -2.46 -18.91
C VAL A 244 40.79 -2.58 -18.54
N ALA A 245 40.08 -1.46 -18.38
CA ALA A 245 38.65 -1.46 -18.06
C ALA A 245 37.82 -2.12 -19.18
N ASP A 246 38.13 -1.84 -20.45
CA ASP A 246 37.48 -2.49 -21.60
C ASP A 246 37.71 -4.01 -21.62
N SER A 247 38.96 -4.44 -21.41
CA SER A 247 39.31 -5.85 -21.36
C SER A 247 38.55 -6.57 -20.24
N ILE A 248 38.44 -5.92 -19.09
CA ILE A 248 37.74 -6.43 -17.91
C ILE A 248 36.23 -6.55 -18.17
N LEU A 249 35.60 -5.53 -18.73
CA LEU A 249 34.17 -5.54 -19.07
C LEU A 249 33.85 -6.61 -20.12
N ASN A 250 34.65 -6.71 -21.19
CA ASN A 250 34.50 -7.73 -22.22
C ASN A 250 34.66 -9.15 -21.67
N THR A 251 35.65 -9.34 -20.79
CA THR A 251 35.88 -10.59 -20.09
C THR A 251 34.68 -10.98 -19.23
N PHE A 252 34.18 -10.03 -18.44
CA PHE A 252 33.06 -10.26 -17.54
C PHE A 252 31.80 -10.63 -18.33
N THR A 253 31.45 -9.87 -19.37
CA THR A 253 30.27 -10.13 -20.21
C THR A 253 30.36 -11.48 -20.93
N GLN A 254 31.55 -11.89 -21.40
CA GLN A 254 31.76 -13.23 -21.98
C GLN A 254 31.59 -14.34 -20.94
N SER A 255 32.04 -14.12 -19.70
CA SER A 255 31.93 -15.12 -18.62
C SER A 255 30.48 -15.45 -18.24
N LEU A 256 29.55 -14.50 -18.42
CA LEU A 256 28.11 -14.72 -18.19
C LEU A 256 27.51 -15.78 -19.12
N SER A 257 27.95 -15.84 -20.38
CA SER A 257 27.48 -16.87 -21.31
C SER A 257 27.83 -18.28 -20.83
N ALA A 258 29.01 -18.44 -20.21
CA ALA A 258 29.40 -19.69 -19.57
C ALA A 258 28.54 -19.97 -18.32
N MET A 259 28.19 -18.96 -17.52
CA MET A 259 27.32 -19.12 -16.35
C MET A 259 25.94 -19.69 -16.72
N GLY A 260 25.36 -19.30 -17.87
CA GLY A 260 24.08 -19.84 -18.38
C GLY A 260 24.04 -21.36 -18.49
N PHE A 261 25.18 -22.00 -18.71
CA PHE A 261 25.31 -23.46 -18.70
C PHE A 261 25.56 -24.01 -17.30
N MET A 262 26.50 -23.37 -16.58
CA MET A 262 27.07 -23.92 -15.36
C MET A 262 26.16 -23.76 -14.14
N TYR A 263 25.24 -22.79 -14.13
CA TYR A 263 24.33 -22.58 -12.99
C TYR A 263 23.42 -23.79 -12.72
N HIS A 264 23.16 -24.62 -13.73
CA HIS A 264 22.40 -25.86 -13.59
C HIS A 264 23.16 -26.98 -12.85
N MET A 265 24.48 -26.82 -12.68
CA MET A 265 25.39 -27.75 -12.02
C MET A 265 26.30 -26.99 -11.04
N PRO A 266 25.80 -26.67 -9.83
CA PRO A 266 26.54 -25.88 -8.85
C PRO A 266 27.94 -26.42 -8.52
N TRP A 267 28.11 -27.75 -8.46
CA TRP A 267 29.43 -28.36 -8.29
C TRP A 267 30.46 -27.94 -9.35
N MET A 268 30.04 -27.75 -10.60
CA MET A 268 30.92 -27.34 -11.70
C MET A 268 31.27 -25.87 -11.60
N MET A 269 30.31 -25.02 -11.21
CA MET A 269 30.56 -23.61 -10.88
C MET A 269 31.60 -23.49 -9.76
N ASN A 270 31.45 -24.25 -8.67
CA ASN A 270 32.37 -24.21 -7.54
C ASN A 270 33.77 -24.72 -7.93
N ALA A 271 33.85 -25.84 -8.66
CA ALA A 271 35.12 -26.38 -9.13
C ALA A 271 35.85 -25.39 -10.06
N LEU A 272 35.13 -24.81 -11.03
CA LEU A 272 35.71 -23.82 -11.93
C LEU A 272 36.07 -22.52 -11.19
N GLY A 273 35.28 -22.09 -10.20
CA GLY A 273 35.57 -20.94 -9.37
C GLY A 273 36.90 -21.09 -8.63
N VAL A 274 37.15 -22.26 -8.01
CA VAL A 274 38.45 -22.56 -7.39
C VAL A 274 39.58 -22.50 -8.42
N LEU A 275 39.42 -23.15 -9.57
CA LEU A 275 40.46 -23.19 -10.61
C LEU A 275 40.77 -21.81 -11.20
N THR A 276 39.73 -21.02 -11.49
CA THR A 276 39.85 -19.68 -12.09
C THR A 276 40.24 -18.60 -11.08
N SER A 277 40.08 -18.85 -9.78
CA SER A 277 40.62 -17.98 -8.73
C SER A 277 42.16 -17.98 -8.67
N LEU A 278 42.81 -19.03 -9.19
CA LEU A 278 44.27 -19.14 -9.20
C LEU A 278 44.92 -18.40 -10.38
N ALA A 279 44.26 -18.40 -11.54
CA ALA A 279 44.68 -17.68 -12.74
C ALA A 279 43.51 -17.52 -13.71
N GLY A 280 43.54 -16.45 -14.51
CA GLY A 280 42.61 -16.23 -15.61
C GLY A 280 41.58 -15.13 -15.34
N PRO A 281 40.54 -15.06 -16.17
CA PRO A 281 39.80 -13.81 -16.35
C PRO A 281 38.97 -13.39 -15.11
N MET A 282 38.51 -14.35 -14.30
CA MET A 282 37.84 -14.07 -13.03
C MET A 282 38.80 -13.57 -11.94
N LYS A 283 40.05 -14.03 -11.94
CA LYS A 283 41.09 -13.52 -11.06
C LYS A 283 41.45 -12.09 -11.45
N ASP A 284 41.61 -11.81 -12.73
CA ASP A 284 41.91 -10.46 -13.23
C ASP A 284 40.80 -9.48 -12.83
N TRP A 285 39.53 -9.88 -12.97
CA TRP A 285 38.38 -9.13 -12.47
C TRP A 285 38.45 -8.88 -10.96
N THR A 286 38.74 -9.93 -10.19
CA THR A 286 38.84 -9.86 -8.73
C THR A 286 39.95 -8.90 -8.31
N ASP A 287 41.17 -9.07 -8.83
CA ASP A 287 42.33 -8.23 -8.52
C ASP A 287 42.08 -6.77 -8.92
N TRP A 288 41.50 -6.55 -10.10
CA TRP A 288 41.15 -5.21 -10.57
C TRP A 288 40.12 -4.56 -9.64
N SER A 289 39.04 -5.24 -9.28
CA SER A 289 38.02 -4.70 -8.37
C SER A 289 38.58 -4.38 -6.99
N VAL A 290 39.49 -5.23 -6.47
CA VAL A 290 40.20 -4.98 -5.21
C VAL A 290 41.10 -3.75 -5.33
N SER A 291 41.79 -3.57 -6.46
CA SER A 291 42.62 -2.38 -6.71
C SER A 291 41.79 -1.09 -6.70
N GLN A 292 40.63 -1.09 -7.36
CA GLN A 292 39.71 0.05 -7.38
C GLN A 292 39.13 0.33 -6.00
N MET A 293 38.76 -0.72 -5.26
CA MET A 293 38.24 -0.56 -3.91
C MET A 293 39.29 -0.03 -2.94
N LYS A 294 40.54 -0.51 -3.03
CA LYS A 294 41.65 0.04 -2.24
C LYS A 294 41.89 1.52 -2.55
N ALA A 295 41.82 1.91 -3.82
CA ALA A 295 41.90 3.31 -4.21
C ALA A 295 40.74 4.12 -3.62
N ARG A 296 39.50 3.60 -3.68
CA ARG A 296 38.31 4.22 -3.08
C ARG A 296 38.46 4.43 -1.57
N MET A 297 38.92 3.41 -0.84
CA MET A 297 39.12 3.50 0.61
C MET A 297 40.25 4.46 1.02
N ALA A 298 41.18 4.78 0.11
CA ALA A 298 42.26 5.72 0.37
C ALA A 298 41.86 7.20 0.19
N ILE A 299 40.68 7.48 -0.37
CA ILE A 299 40.19 8.84 -0.60
C ILE A 299 39.80 9.46 0.75
N GLN A 300 40.45 10.56 1.12
CA GLN A 300 40.05 11.38 2.26
C GLN A 300 38.91 12.31 1.87
N ASN A 301 37.92 12.51 2.76
CA ASN A 301 36.75 13.37 2.52
C ASN A 301 35.99 13.04 1.23
N ALA A 302 35.77 11.75 0.99
CA ALA A 302 34.95 11.26 -0.10
C ALA A 302 33.55 11.88 -0.11
N HIS A 303 33.01 12.14 -1.30
CA HIS A 303 31.59 12.49 -1.43
C HIS A 303 30.72 11.35 -0.88
N PRO A 304 29.62 11.67 -0.18
CA PRO A 304 28.67 10.68 0.32
C PRO A 304 28.04 9.90 -0.83
N ASP A 305 28.20 8.58 -0.84
CA ASP A 305 27.62 7.66 -1.81
C ASP A 305 27.27 6.31 -1.14
N LEU A 306 26.69 5.39 -1.91
CA LEU A 306 26.30 4.07 -1.42
C LEU A 306 27.49 3.33 -0.78
N MET A 307 28.65 3.34 -1.44
CA MET A 307 29.82 2.62 -0.93
C MET A 307 30.43 3.29 0.29
N GLY A 308 30.40 4.63 0.39
CA GLY A 308 30.83 5.38 1.56
C GLY A 308 30.09 4.94 2.82
N GLU A 309 28.77 4.86 2.77
CA GLU A 309 27.95 4.37 3.87
C GLU A 309 28.25 2.90 4.21
N LEU A 310 28.53 2.05 3.20
CA LEU A 310 28.93 0.66 3.44
C LEU A 310 30.31 0.57 4.11
N ILE A 311 31.27 1.41 3.73
CA ILE A 311 32.60 1.48 4.36
C ILE A 311 32.46 1.89 5.82
N GLU A 312 31.72 2.96 6.11
CA GLU A 312 31.53 3.49 7.48
C GLU A 312 30.85 2.48 8.42
N ASN A 313 29.95 1.64 7.87
CA ASN A 313 29.19 0.66 8.64
C ASN A 313 29.76 -0.77 8.53
N THR A 314 31.04 -0.91 8.17
CA THR A 314 31.75 -2.19 8.13
C THR A 314 33.05 -2.09 8.94
N SER A 315 33.42 -3.16 9.65
CA SER A 315 34.66 -3.20 10.42
C SER A 315 35.89 -3.06 9.52
N ASP A 316 36.92 -2.34 10.00
CA ASP A 316 38.20 -2.21 9.28
C ASP A 316 39.18 -3.36 9.64
N ASP A 317 38.70 -4.59 9.53
CA ASP A 317 39.49 -5.81 9.65
C ASP A 317 39.55 -6.56 8.31
N ASP A 318 40.36 -7.62 8.23
CA ASP A 318 40.50 -8.38 6.97
C ASP A 318 39.17 -8.95 6.49
N ALA A 319 38.30 -9.36 7.43
CA ALA A 319 36.98 -9.88 7.12
C ALA A 319 36.05 -8.78 6.57
N GLY A 320 36.04 -7.60 7.18
CA GLY A 320 35.27 -6.45 6.70
C GLY A 320 35.76 -5.94 5.34
N ARG A 321 37.07 -5.85 5.12
CA ARG A 321 37.65 -5.51 3.80
C ARG A 321 37.25 -6.52 2.72
N ALA A 322 37.35 -7.82 3.00
CA ALA A 322 36.91 -8.85 2.07
C ALA A 322 35.42 -8.74 1.73
N LEU A 323 34.58 -8.40 2.72
CA LEU A 323 33.15 -8.14 2.50
C LEU A 323 32.90 -6.92 1.62
N LEU A 324 33.63 -5.82 1.83
CA LEU A 324 33.53 -4.61 0.98
C LEU A 324 33.97 -4.89 -0.46
N TYR A 325 34.99 -5.72 -0.66
CA TYR A 325 35.38 -6.19 -1.99
C TYR A 325 34.25 -6.99 -2.65
N GLY A 326 33.54 -7.82 -1.90
CA GLY A 326 32.42 -8.58 -2.44
C GLY A 326 31.18 -7.75 -2.71
N ASP A 327 30.88 -6.80 -1.83
CA ASP A 327 29.75 -5.89 -2.00
C ASP A 327 29.97 -4.91 -3.17
N SER A 328 31.19 -4.43 -3.41
CA SER A 328 31.48 -3.59 -4.60
C SER A 328 31.32 -4.35 -5.92
N ARG A 329 31.80 -5.60 -6.00
CA ARG A 329 31.53 -6.46 -7.17
C ARG A 329 30.05 -6.77 -7.33
N LEU A 330 29.30 -6.92 -6.24
CA LEU A 330 27.84 -7.08 -6.29
C LEU A 330 27.15 -5.84 -6.87
N ILE A 331 27.52 -4.61 -6.44
CA ILE A 331 26.97 -3.37 -6.99
C ILE A 331 27.13 -3.34 -8.52
N ILE A 332 28.33 -3.63 -9.01
CA ILE A 332 28.64 -3.57 -10.44
C ILE A 332 27.95 -4.70 -11.21
N SER A 333 28.16 -5.95 -10.80
CA SER A 333 27.63 -7.10 -11.54
C SER A 333 26.10 -7.15 -11.56
N ALA A 334 25.44 -6.93 -10.42
CA ALA A 334 23.98 -7.01 -10.33
C ALA A 334 23.29 -5.74 -10.82
N GLY A 335 23.87 -4.56 -10.57
CA GLY A 335 23.28 -3.28 -10.96
C GLY A 335 23.43 -2.95 -12.44
N SER A 336 24.56 -3.32 -13.07
CA SER A 336 24.82 -2.94 -14.45
C SER A 336 24.11 -3.84 -15.47
N GLU A 337 24.33 -5.15 -15.40
CA GLU A 337 23.87 -6.10 -16.44
C GLU A 337 22.34 -6.24 -16.48
N THR A 338 21.69 -6.19 -15.31
CA THR A 338 20.23 -6.35 -15.24
C THR A 338 19.50 -5.11 -15.76
N THR A 339 20.04 -3.93 -15.48
CA THR A 339 19.53 -2.65 -15.97
C THR A 339 19.79 -2.46 -17.46
N SER A 340 20.99 -2.83 -17.96
CA SER A 340 21.30 -2.75 -19.39
C SER A 340 20.37 -3.63 -20.22
N SER A 341 20.09 -4.86 -19.75
CA SER A 341 19.12 -5.77 -20.38
C SER A 341 17.71 -5.18 -20.38
N ALA A 342 17.25 -4.62 -19.26
CA ALA A 342 15.93 -4.02 -19.15
C ALA A 342 15.79 -2.80 -20.08
N LEU A 343 16.76 -1.89 -20.10
CA LEU A 343 16.82 -0.75 -21.03
C LEU A 343 16.75 -1.23 -22.48
N THR A 344 17.54 -2.24 -22.82
CA THR A 344 17.56 -2.83 -24.17
C THR A 344 16.18 -3.36 -24.56
N PHE A 345 15.50 -4.10 -23.69
CA PHE A 345 14.16 -4.61 -23.97
C PHE A 345 13.12 -3.49 -24.10
N VAL A 346 13.19 -2.46 -23.25
CA VAL A 346 12.28 -1.31 -23.35
C VAL A 346 12.46 -0.60 -24.69
N PHE A 347 13.69 -0.25 -25.08
CA PHE A 347 13.92 0.43 -26.36
C PHE A 347 13.55 -0.43 -27.56
N MET A 348 13.78 -1.75 -27.51
CA MET A 348 13.33 -2.65 -28.58
C MET A 348 11.80 -2.74 -28.67
N ASN A 349 11.09 -2.75 -27.53
CA ASN A 349 9.62 -2.69 -27.53
C ASN A 349 9.10 -1.34 -28.05
N LEU A 350 9.74 -0.23 -27.67
CA LEU A 350 9.38 1.11 -28.17
C LEU A 350 9.63 1.26 -29.67
N ALA A 351 10.76 0.74 -30.17
CA ALA A 351 11.11 0.78 -31.60
C ALA A 351 10.19 -0.11 -32.45
N THR A 352 9.70 -1.23 -31.91
CA THR A 352 8.71 -2.09 -32.57
C THR A 352 7.27 -1.59 -32.40
N HIS A 353 7.01 -0.71 -31.43
CA HIS A 353 5.70 -0.12 -31.15
C HIS A 353 5.79 1.42 -31.03
N PRO A 354 6.06 2.14 -32.14
CA PRO A 354 6.35 3.58 -32.12
C PRO A 354 5.19 4.45 -31.63
N PHE A 355 3.97 3.91 -31.55
CA PHE A 355 2.85 4.57 -30.87
C PHE A 355 3.15 4.84 -29.40
N TYR A 356 3.71 3.88 -28.66
CA TYR A 356 4.05 4.07 -27.24
C TYR A 356 5.19 5.07 -27.06
N MET A 357 6.16 5.11 -27.98
CA MET A 357 7.23 6.12 -27.93
C MET A 357 6.66 7.54 -28.00
N ARG A 358 5.70 7.78 -28.90
CA ARG A 358 5.00 9.07 -29.01
C ARG A 358 4.14 9.36 -27.78
N ALA A 359 3.41 8.37 -27.28
CA ALA A 359 2.54 8.54 -26.13
C ALA A 359 3.32 8.85 -24.83
N VAL A 360 4.45 8.17 -24.59
CA VAL A 360 5.33 8.47 -23.45
C VAL A 360 5.99 9.85 -23.59
N ARG A 361 6.37 10.24 -24.82
CA ARG A 361 6.87 11.60 -25.09
C ARG A 361 5.81 12.67 -24.76
N GLU A 362 4.55 12.42 -25.09
CA GLU A 362 3.45 13.32 -24.79
C GLU A 362 3.13 13.38 -23.29
N GLU A 363 3.09 12.23 -22.61
CA GLU A 363 2.96 12.14 -21.15
C GLU A 363 4.04 12.97 -20.45
N HIS A 364 5.29 12.91 -20.94
CA HIS A 364 6.36 13.72 -20.43
C HIS A 364 6.13 15.22 -20.65
N ARG A 365 5.76 15.64 -21.86
CA ARG A 365 5.52 17.07 -22.18
C ARG A 365 4.39 17.68 -21.36
N ALA A 366 3.31 16.93 -21.15
CA ALA A 366 2.18 17.35 -20.34
C ALA A 366 2.56 17.63 -18.88
N ASN A 367 3.59 16.96 -18.37
CA ASN A 367 3.98 17.02 -16.97
C ASN A 367 4.96 18.15 -16.61
N LEU A 368 5.51 18.90 -17.58
CA LEU A 368 6.44 20.07 -17.46
C LEU A 368 7.56 19.98 -16.38
N SER A 369 7.74 18.85 -15.72
CA SER A 369 8.75 18.64 -14.69
C SER A 369 10.10 18.45 -15.36
N ASP A 370 11.14 18.98 -14.72
CA ASP A 370 12.53 18.63 -15.04
C ASP A 370 12.67 17.10 -15.12
N TYR A 371 13.68 16.64 -15.88
CA TYR A 371 14.00 15.22 -16.13
C TYR A 371 14.47 14.48 -14.86
N HIS A 372 13.80 14.64 -13.74
CA HIS A 372 14.19 13.98 -12.50
C HIS A 372 13.90 12.47 -12.60
N CYS A 373 14.96 11.67 -12.55
CA CYS A 373 14.93 10.21 -12.44
C CYS A 373 13.99 9.65 -11.36
N SER A 374 13.66 10.44 -10.33
CA SER A 374 12.79 10.04 -9.23
C SER A 374 11.29 10.14 -9.53
N THR A 375 10.89 10.90 -10.56
CA THR A 375 9.47 11.19 -10.83
C THR A 375 8.84 10.06 -11.66
N PRO A 376 7.87 9.31 -11.12
CA PRO A 376 7.17 8.27 -11.88
C PRO A 376 6.26 8.91 -12.93
N LEU A 377 6.21 8.31 -14.12
CA LEU A 377 5.25 8.63 -15.17
C LEU A 377 4.44 7.35 -15.47
N PRO A 378 3.11 7.34 -15.29
CA PRO A 378 2.30 6.12 -15.35
C PRO A 378 2.50 5.25 -16.59
N LEU A 379 2.49 5.82 -17.79
CA LEU A 379 2.67 5.09 -19.04
C LEU A 379 4.12 4.66 -19.23
N LEU A 380 5.11 5.50 -18.88
CA LEU A 380 6.52 5.08 -18.88
C LEU A 380 6.75 3.87 -17.98
N ASP A 381 6.25 3.91 -16.75
CA ASP A 381 6.36 2.80 -15.79
C ASP A 381 5.62 1.56 -16.29
N ALA A 382 4.50 1.74 -16.98
CA ALA A 382 3.76 0.66 -17.62
C ALA A 382 4.56 0.00 -18.75
N VAL A 383 5.22 0.79 -19.60
CA VAL A 383 6.13 0.30 -20.66
C VAL A 383 7.31 -0.45 -20.06
N ILE A 384 7.90 0.07 -18.98
CA ILE A 384 9.00 -0.57 -18.25
C ILE A 384 8.54 -1.92 -17.67
N ASN A 385 7.42 -1.93 -16.96
CA ASN A 385 6.88 -3.14 -16.32
C ASN A 385 6.49 -4.20 -17.35
N GLU A 386 5.83 -3.81 -18.44
CA GLU A 386 5.42 -4.75 -19.49
C GLU A 386 6.64 -5.33 -20.22
N SER A 387 7.67 -4.51 -20.44
CA SER A 387 8.93 -4.99 -21.01
C SER A 387 9.61 -6.01 -20.12
N MET A 388 9.68 -5.76 -18.79
CA MET A 388 10.23 -6.73 -17.84
C MET A 388 9.33 -7.96 -17.62
N ARG A 389 8.01 -7.85 -17.83
CA ARG A 389 7.08 -8.99 -17.76
C ARG A 389 7.38 -9.95 -18.91
N LEU A 390 7.41 -9.44 -20.13
CA LEU A 390 7.75 -10.23 -21.31
C LEU A 390 9.21 -10.68 -21.28
N TRP A 391 10.14 -9.83 -20.89
CA TRP A 391 11.57 -10.18 -20.92
C TRP A 391 12.22 -9.84 -19.58
N PRO A 392 12.08 -10.73 -18.58
CA PRO A 392 12.76 -10.56 -17.30
C PRO A 392 14.27 -10.50 -17.50
N SER A 393 14.95 -9.52 -16.89
CA SER A 393 16.42 -9.43 -16.95
C SER A 393 17.13 -10.63 -16.32
N ILE A 394 16.44 -11.40 -15.48
CA ILE A 394 16.93 -12.62 -14.84
C ILE A 394 15.96 -13.75 -15.14
N PHE A 395 16.40 -14.75 -15.90
CA PHE A 395 15.65 -15.98 -16.11
C PHE A 395 15.86 -17.00 -14.99
N PHE A 396 16.99 -16.86 -14.28
CA PHE A 396 17.31 -17.68 -13.12
C PHE A 396 16.27 -17.49 -12.01
N ALA A 397 15.44 -18.52 -11.87
CA ALA A 397 14.26 -18.68 -11.02
C ALA A 397 14.50 -18.63 -9.49
N SER A 398 15.53 -17.91 -9.03
CA SER A 398 16.02 -17.78 -7.64
C SER A 398 15.98 -19.09 -6.85
N GLN A 399 16.96 -19.96 -7.09
CA GLN A 399 17.02 -21.29 -6.47
C GLN A 399 16.85 -21.25 -4.94
N ARG A 400 15.95 -22.09 -4.43
CA ARG A 400 15.68 -22.29 -3.00
C ARG A 400 15.84 -23.75 -2.61
N VAL A 401 16.03 -24.00 -1.32
CA VAL A 401 16.05 -25.33 -0.72
C VAL A 401 14.97 -25.39 0.36
N THR A 402 14.12 -26.41 0.30
CA THR A 402 13.10 -26.64 1.34
C THR A 402 13.75 -27.03 2.66
N PRO A 403 13.14 -26.71 3.81
CA PRO A 403 13.68 -27.09 5.11
C PRO A 403 13.75 -28.63 5.27
N PRO A 404 14.53 -29.17 6.22
CA PRO A 404 14.72 -30.63 6.37
C PRO A 404 13.41 -31.42 6.57
N GLU A 405 12.41 -30.83 7.21
CA GLU A 405 11.09 -31.43 7.40
C GLU A 405 10.20 -31.40 6.14
N GLY A 406 10.62 -30.72 5.07
CA GLY A 406 9.82 -30.45 3.88
C GLY A 406 8.81 -29.32 4.09
N LEU A 407 8.01 -29.05 3.06
CA LEU A 407 6.93 -28.07 3.14
C LEU A 407 5.78 -28.44 2.20
N THR A 408 4.59 -27.91 2.47
CA THR A 408 3.43 -28.08 1.61
C THR A 408 3.13 -26.78 0.86
N VAL A 409 2.96 -26.87 -0.45
CA VAL A 409 2.52 -25.76 -1.32
C VAL A 409 1.22 -26.20 -1.98
N ASN A 410 0.11 -25.49 -1.79
CA ASN A 410 -1.18 -25.76 -2.43
C ASN A 410 -1.59 -27.26 -2.40
N GLY A 411 -1.44 -27.91 -1.25
CA GLY A 411 -1.74 -29.34 -1.07
C GLY A 411 -0.65 -30.31 -1.53
N HIS A 412 0.39 -29.85 -2.23
CA HIS A 412 1.53 -30.65 -2.64
C HIS A 412 2.65 -30.64 -1.59
N PHE A 413 2.84 -31.78 -0.91
CA PHE A 413 3.98 -31.95 0.00
C PHE A 413 5.29 -32.16 -0.77
N ILE A 414 6.19 -31.17 -0.69
CA ILE A 414 7.55 -31.19 -1.20
C ILE A 414 8.48 -31.71 -0.09
N PRO A 415 9.17 -32.85 -0.31
CA PRO A 415 10.08 -33.44 0.66
C PRO A 415 11.20 -32.47 1.07
N GLY A 416 11.72 -32.65 2.27
CA GLY A 416 12.81 -31.85 2.79
C GLY A 416 14.06 -31.88 1.93
N ASP A 417 14.86 -30.82 2.09
CA ASP A 417 16.09 -30.60 1.37
C ASP A 417 15.90 -30.48 -0.17
N THR A 418 14.70 -30.51 -0.73
CA THR A 418 14.49 -30.39 -2.18
C THR A 418 14.88 -29.01 -2.71
N ILE A 419 15.61 -28.98 -3.84
CA ILE A 419 15.87 -27.76 -4.60
C ILE A 419 14.60 -27.38 -5.35
N VAL A 420 14.14 -26.14 -5.20
CA VAL A 420 12.96 -25.61 -5.87
C VAL A 420 13.28 -24.31 -6.59
N GLN A 421 12.63 -24.10 -7.73
CA GLN A 421 12.80 -22.93 -8.59
C GLN A 421 11.44 -22.46 -9.12
N ILE A 422 11.25 -21.14 -9.24
CA ILE A 422 10.04 -20.54 -9.81
C ILE A 422 10.41 -19.66 -11.03
N PRO A 423 10.25 -20.16 -12.27
CA PRO A 423 10.70 -19.44 -13.46
C PRO A 423 9.82 -18.23 -13.81
N PRO A 424 10.33 -16.98 -13.72
CA PRO A 424 9.52 -15.79 -13.97
C PRO A 424 9.06 -15.69 -15.43
N PHE A 425 9.90 -16.07 -16.40
CA PHE A 425 9.54 -16.05 -17.83
C PHE A 425 8.27 -16.84 -18.14
N VAL A 426 8.15 -18.03 -17.53
CA VAL A 426 7.04 -18.94 -17.74
C VAL A 426 5.79 -18.43 -17.01
N LEU A 427 5.93 -18.03 -15.74
CA LEU A 427 4.81 -17.48 -14.96
C LEU A 427 4.24 -16.19 -15.56
N ASN A 428 5.11 -15.31 -16.05
CA ASN A 428 4.73 -14.07 -16.73
C ASN A 428 4.00 -14.31 -18.05
N ARG A 429 4.19 -15.49 -18.67
CA ARG A 429 3.51 -15.90 -19.91
C ARG A 429 2.37 -16.88 -19.71
N ASP A 430 1.99 -17.13 -18.47
CA ASP A 430 0.89 -18.01 -18.16
C ASP A 430 -0.44 -17.28 -18.33
N ALA A 431 -1.33 -17.82 -19.16
CA ALA A 431 -2.66 -17.26 -19.40
C ALA A 431 -3.53 -17.23 -18.13
N ARG A 432 -3.20 -18.02 -17.10
CA ARG A 432 -3.84 -17.97 -15.77
C ARG A 432 -3.45 -16.72 -14.98
N ASN A 433 -2.32 -16.09 -15.31
CA ASN A 433 -1.79 -14.92 -14.63
C ASN A 433 -1.99 -13.64 -15.45
N PHE A 434 -1.90 -13.72 -16.78
CA PHE A 434 -2.04 -12.59 -17.69
C PHE A 434 -2.85 -13.03 -18.92
N ALA A 435 -4.02 -12.42 -19.17
CA ALA A 435 -4.77 -12.65 -20.41
C ALA A 435 -3.87 -12.30 -21.63
N ARG A 436 -4.01 -12.85 -22.85
CA ARG A 436 -3.10 -12.51 -23.99
C ARG A 436 -1.61 -12.34 -23.58
N PRO A 437 -1.02 -13.34 -22.92
CA PRO A 437 0.22 -13.18 -22.17
C PRO A 437 1.45 -12.87 -23.03
N ASP A 438 1.44 -13.19 -24.31
CA ASP A 438 2.57 -13.00 -25.21
C ASP A 438 2.60 -11.61 -25.88
N ASP A 439 1.51 -10.84 -25.77
CA ASP A 439 1.39 -9.52 -26.38
C ASP A 439 2.00 -8.42 -25.50
N PHE A 440 2.64 -7.41 -26.11
CA PHE A 440 3.12 -6.22 -25.42
C PHE A 440 1.98 -5.22 -25.23
N ILE A 441 1.40 -5.18 -24.02
CA ILE A 441 0.27 -4.31 -23.67
C ILE A 441 0.59 -3.55 -22.37
N PRO A 442 1.33 -2.41 -22.44
CA PRO A 442 1.57 -1.53 -21.30
C PRO A 442 0.31 -1.19 -20.52
N GLU A 443 -0.83 -1.02 -21.19
CA GLU A 443 -2.10 -0.65 -20.55
C GLU A 443 -2.55 -1.62 -19.45
N ARG A 444 -2.03 -2.85 -19.39
CA ARG A 444 -2.23 -3.78 -18.25
C ARG A 444 -1.92 -3.17 -16.90
N TRP A 445 -0.94 -2.27 -16.88
CA TRP A 445 -0.45 -1.64 -15.65
C TRP A 445 -1.16 -0.32 -15.35
N THR A 446 -2.00 0.16 -16.28
CA THR A 446 -2.71 1.44 -16.17
C THR A 446 -4.20 1.27 -16.46
N THR A 447 -4.60 1.34 -17.73
CA THR A 447 -6.00 1.52 -18.15
C THR A 447 -6.77 0.22 -18.35
N LYS A 448 -6.08 -0.92 -18.39
CA LYS A 448 -6.63 -2.27 -18.60
C LYS A 448 -6.18 -3.27 -17.52
N PRO A 449 -6.36 -2.99 -16.21
CA PRO A 449 -5.89 -3.86 -15.14
C PRO A 449 -6.55 -5.24 -15.14
N GLU A 450 -7.74 -5.39 -15.73
CA GLU A 450 -8.46 -6.67 -15.89
C GLU A 450 -7.66 -7.72 -16.68
N LEU A 451 -6.70 -7.26 -17.47
CA LEU A 451 -5.81 -8.12 -18.23
C LEU A 451 -4.77 -8.82 -17.31
N VAL A 452 -4.51 -8.31 -16.11
CA VAL A 452 -3.68 -8.95 -15.08
C VAL A 452 -4.56 -9.79 -14.14
N LEU A 453 -4.66 -11.09 -14.40
CA LEU A 453 -5.49 -12.02 -13.64
C LEU A 453 -4.87 -12.40 -12.29
N ASN A 454 -3.53 -12.48 -12.23
CA ASN A 454 -2.80 -12.74 -11.01
C ASN A 454 -1.58 -11.84 -10.90
N ARG A 455 -1.75 -10.69 -10.25
CA ARG A 455 -0.69 -9.69 -10.09
C ARG A 455 0.52 -10.20 -9.31
N SER A 456 0.33 -11.19 -8.42
CA SER A 456 1.44 -11.75 -7.63
C SER A 456 2.48 -12.47 -8.50
N ALA A 457 2.08 -12.94 -9.70
CA ALA A 457 2.97 -13.58 -10.65
C ALA A 457 3.99 -12.62 -11.29
N PHE A 458 3.81 -11.30 -11.16
CA PHE A 458 4.78 -10.31 -11.59
C PHE A 458 5.73 -9.94 -10.44
N PHE A 459 6.93 -10.51 -10.42
CA PHE A 459 7.94 -10.30 -9.38
C PHE A 459 9.35 -10.05 -9.95
N PRO A 460 9.54 -9.05 -10.85
CA PRO A 460 10.83 -8.83 -11.52
C PRO A 460 12.00 -8.52 -10.57
N PHE A 461 11.71 -8.05 -9.35
CA PHE A 461 12.68 -7.74 -8.30
C PHE A 461 12.69 -8.76 -7.15
N LEU A 462 12.12 -9.96 -7.36
CA LEU A 462 11.84 -10.95 -6.31
C LEU A 462 10.95 -10.38 -5.17
N ILE A 463 10.63 -11.21 -4.18
CA ILE A 463 9.85 -10.84 -2.99
C ILE A 463 10.51 -11.36 -1.71
N GLY A 464 9.99 -10.94 -0.56
CA GLY A 464 10.40 -11.41 0.76
C GLY A 464 11.79 -10.91 1.19
N PRO A 465 12.50 -11.67 2.05
CA PRO A 465 13.72 -11.19 2.70
C PRO A 465 14.91 -11.06 1.73
N TYR A 466 14.76 -11.59 0.51
CA TYR A 466 15.76 -11.58 -0.55
C TYR A 466 15.33 -10.73 -1.76
N SER A 467 14.34 -9.84 -1.59
CA SER A 467 13.96 -8.88 -2.63
C SER A 467 15.14 -7.97 -3.01
N CYS A 468 15.17 -7.47 -4.25
CA CYS A 468 16.27 -6.66 -4.77
C CYS A 468 16.57 -5.43 -3.89
N ALA A 469 17.86 -5.19 -3.59
CA ALA A 469 18.32 -3.99 -2.86
C ALA A 469 18.27 -2.74 -3.74
N GLY A 470 18.60 -2.90 -5.02
CA GLY A 470 18.69 -1.81 -5.99
C GLY A 470 17.37 -1.45 -6.67
N LYS A 471 16.21 -1.93 -6.21
CA LYS A 471 14.92 -1.71 -6.91
C LYS A 471 14.67 -0.22 -7.19
N THR A 472 14.85 0.64 -6.19
CA THR A 472 14.63 2.09 -6.34
C THR A 472 15.62 2.71 -7.33
N LEU A 473 16.91 2.35 -7.23
CA LEU A 473 17.96 2.82 -8.13
C LEU A 473 17.72 2.39 -9.58
N ALA A 474 17.34 1.12 -9.80
CA ALA A 474 17.03 0.60 -11.12
C ALA A 474 15.88 1.37 -11.80
N TYR A 475 14.80 1.68 -11.06
CA TYR A 475 13.74 2.52 -11.62
C TYR A 475 14.20 3.95 -11.93
N MET A 476 15.10 4.52 -11.14
CA MET A 476 15.67 5.85 -11.42
C MET A 476 16.47 5.85 -12.72
N GLU A 477 17.35 4.88 -12.91
CA GLU A 477 18.13 4.72 -14.15
C GLU A 477 17.21 4.49 -15.37
N LEU A 478 16.27 3.55 -15.26
CA LEU A 478 15.32 3.24 -16.33
C LEU A 478 14.54 4.49 -16.74
N ARG A 479 13.91 5.18 -15.77
CA ARG A 479 13.11 6.37 -16.06
C ARG A 479 13.94 7.49 -16.67
N SER A 480 15.12 7.79 -16.10
CA SER A 480 15.98 8.87 -16.59
C SER A 480 16.38 8.63 -18.04
N VAL A 481 16.98 7.47 -18.33
CA VAL A 481 17.47 7.16 -19.67
C VAL A 481 16.34 7.13 -20.68
N ILE A 482 15.25 6.40 -20.39
CA ILE A 482 14.15 6.24 -21.34
C ILE A 482 13.51 7.59 -21.63
N ARG A 483 13.14 8.36 -20.60
CA ARG A 483 12.45 9.66 -20.75
C ARG A 483 13.30 10.66 -21.52
N ARG A 484 14.59 10.73 -21.24
CA ARG A 484 15.50 11.69 -21.87
C ARG A 484 15.80 11.32 -23.32
N VAL A 485 16.10 10.05 -23.58
CA VAL A 485 16.37 9.55 -24.94
C VAL A 485 15.14 9.72 -25.83
N ILE A 486 13.95 9.28 -25.39
CA ILE A 486 12.75 9.39 -26.24
C ILE A 486 12.34 10.84 -26.48
N ASN A 487 12.66 11.78 -25.58
CA ASN A 487 12.27 13.17 -25.80
C ASN A 487 13.15 13.87 -26.84
N GLU A 488 14.41 13.44 -26.95
CA GLU A 488 15.37 14.00 -27.89
C GLU A 488 15.43 13.24 -29.22
N PHE A 489 15.22 11.93 -29.20
CA PHE A 489 15.41 11.06 -30.37
C PHE A 489 14.16 10.24 -30.70
N ASP A 490 13.97 9.98 -31.99
CA ASP A 490 13.11 8.90 -32.48
C ASP A 490 13.94 7.62 -32.64
N VAL A 491 13.66 6.61 -31.83
CA VAL A 491 14.35 5.31 -31.88
C VAL A 491 13.69 4.43 -32.94
N VAL A 492 14.43 4.08 -33.98
CA VAL A 492 13.96 3.27 -35.10
C VAL A 492 14.86 2.07 -35.36
N LEU A 493 14.27 0.99 -35.85
CA LEU A 493 15.01 -0.19 -36.29
C LEU A 493 15.59 0.06 -37.69
N PRO A 494 16.78 -0.47 -38.00
CA PRO A 494 17.35 -0.36 -39.34
C PRO A 494 16.49 -1.11 -40.37
N GLU A 495 16.56 -0.69 -41.63
CA GLU A 495 15.83 -1.33 -42.72
C GLU A 495 16.24 -2.80 -42.86
N GLY A 496 15.26 -3.70 -43.01
CA GLY A 496 15.50 -5.15 -43.08
C GLY A 496 15.62 -5.86 -41.73
N PHE A 497 15.55 -5.16 -40.59
CA PHE A 497 15.57 -5.79 -39.27
C PHE A 497 14.30 -6.60 -39.00
N VAL A 498 14.47 -7.88 -38.62
CA VAL A 498 13.36 -8.79 -38.29
C VAL A 498 13.23 -8.91 -36.77
N ALA A 499 12.26 -8.22 -36.18
CA ALA A 499 12.07 -8.21 -34.73
C ALA A 499 11.82 -9.60 -34.13
N GLU A 500 11.12 -10.49 -34.86
CA GLU A 500 10.85 -11.85 -34.40
C GLU A 500 12.14 -12.66 -34.23
N GLU A 501 13.12 -12.52 -35.12
CA GLU A 501 14.43 -13.18 -35.01
C GLU A 501 15.22 -12.67 -33.79
N TYR A 502 15.13 -11.38 -33.50
CA TYR A 502 15.72 -10.78 -32.30
C TYR A 502 15.12 -11.39 -31.02
N TRP A 503 13.79 -11.39 -30.88
CA TRP A 503 13.12 -11.97 -29.71
C TRP A 503 13.36 -13.49 -29.61
N ASN A 504 13.49 -14.17 -30.75
CA ASN A 504 13.85 -15.58 -30.82
C ASN A 504 15.30 -15.89 -30.51
N GLY A 505 16.19 -14.89 -30.57
CA GLY A 505 17.61 -15.05 -30.30
C GLY A 505 18.00 -14.85 -28.83
N ILE A 506 17.08 -14.43 -27.94
CA ILE A 506 17.38 -14.15 -26.53
C ILE A 506 17.78 -15.42 -25.79
N ARG A 507 18.98 -15.42 -25.22
CA ARG A 507 19.57 -16.57 -24.52
C ARG A 507 19.50 -16.44 -23.01
N ASP A 508 19.55 -17.58 -22.31
CA ASP A 508 19.67 -17.68 -20.85
C ASP A 508 21.15 -17.76 -20.46
N HIS A 509 21.72 -16.63 -20.07
CA HIS A 509 23.10 -16.49 -19.58
C HIS A 509 23.12 -16.26 -18.06
N PHE A 510 22.19 -16.84 -17.30
CA PHE A 510 21.81 -16.42 -15.93
C PHE A 510 21.04 -15.09 -15.91
N THR A 511 21.60 -14.03 -16.49
CA THR A 511 20.83 -12.88 -16.96
C THR A 511 20.26 -13.18 -18.34
N ALA A 512 19.25 -12.41 -18.76
CA ALA A 512 18.83 -12.45 -20.15
C ALA A 512 19.99 -11.97 -21.02
N GLY A 513 20.30 -12.70 -22.09
CA GLY A 513 21.32 -12.33 -23.07
C GLY A 513 20.66 -11.88 -24.36
N PRO A 514 20.34 -10.58 -24.51
CA PRO A 514 19.80 -10.06 -25.76
C PRO A 514 20.81 -10.25 -26.90
N PRO A 515 20.37 -10.61 -28.12
CA PRO A 515 21.26 -10.61 -29.28
C PRO A 515 21.85 -9.23 -29.54
N LYS A 516 23.08 -9.18 -30.05
CA LYS A 516 23.63 -7.95 -30.61
C LYS A 516 22.83 -7.55 -31.85
N GLN A 517 22.46 -6.27 -31.94
CA GLN A 517 21.77 -5.70 -33.08
C GLN A 517 22.79 -5.28 -34.15
N GLU A 518 23.38 -6.23 -34.87
CA GLU A 518 24.29 -5.94 -35.99
C GLU A 518 23.49 -5.69 -37.29
N VAL A 519 23.80 -4.61 -38.01
CA VAL A 519 23.31 -4.39 -39.37
C VAL A 519 24.20 -5.19 -40.31
N SER A 520 23.68 -6.25 -40.91
CA SER A 520 24.40 -7.00 -41.95
C SER A 520 24.58 -6.11 -43.17
N ASN A 521 25.74 -5.47 -43.30
CA ASN A 521 26.22 -4.95 -44.57
C ASN A 521 26.68 -6.13 -45.45
N GLU A 522 25.75 -6.93 -45.95
CA GLU A 522 26.04 -7.91 -47.00
C GLU A 522 25.06 -7.73 -48.16
N GLN A 523 25.42 -6.83 -49.08
CA GLN A 523 25.10 -7.00 -50.49
C GLN A 523 25.86 -8.24 -51.01
N GLY A 524 25.16 -9.30 -51.39
CA GLY A 524 25.79 -10.37 -52.17
C GLY A 524 25.10 -11.73 -52.18
N ASN A 525 24.32 -11.98 -53.24
CA ASN A 525 24.05 -13.29 -53.84
C ASN A 525 23.13 -14.33 -53.15
N ALA A 526 21.97 -14.48 -53.80
CA ALA A 526 21.49 -15.71 -54.45
C ALA A 526 20.36 -16.54 -53.78
N HIS A 527 19.21 -16.48 -54.45
CA HIS A 527 18.26 -17.56 -54.76
C HIS A 527 17.51 -18.26 -53.61
N SER A 528 16.19 -18.05 -53.51
CA SER A 528 15.19 -18.88 -54.23
C SER A 528 13.72 -18.60 -53.80
N THR A 529 12.92 -18.27 -54.81
CA THR A 529 11.47 -18.52 -55.04
C THR A 529 10.37 -18.21 -53.99
N PRO A 530 9.28 -17.51 -54.42
CA PRO A 530 8.15 -17.14 -53.57
C PRO A 530 6.98 -18.14 -53.63
N ARG A 531 6.17 -18.21 -52.58
CA ARG A 531 4.81 -18.79 -52.67
C ARG A 531 3.75 -17.89 -52.04
N ARG A 532 2.89 -17.36 -52.93
CA ARG A 532 1.59 -16.72 -52.71
C ARG A 532 0.59 -17.61 -51.99
N ARG A 533 -0.32 -17.00 -51.21
CA ARG A 533 -1.81 -16.98 -51.35
C ARG A 533 -2.41 -16.41 -50.06
N SER A 534 -2.99 -15.21 -50.04
CA SER A 534 -4.39 -14.87 -50.40
C SER A 534 -5.45 -15.64 -49.60
N HIS A 535 -6.16 -14.96 -48.70
CA HIS A 535 -7.59 -14.69 -48.88
C HIS A 535 -8.12 -13.66 -47.89
N ASP A 536 -8.81 -12.71 -48.50
CA ASP A 536 -9.75 -11.72 -47.96
C ASP A 536 -11.10 -12.43 -47.74
N ASP A 537 -11.82 -12.08 -46.68
CA ASP A 537 -13.28 -12.22 -46.56
C ASP A 537 -13.77 -11.30 -45.44
N GLY A 538 -14.71 -10.41 -45.78
CA GLY A 538 -15.18 -9.33 -44.92
C GLY A 538 -16.60 -9.47 -44.38
N VAL A 539 -16.86 -8.60 -43.37
CA VAL A 539 -18.14 -7.90 -43.04
C VAL A 539 -19.21 -8.76 -42.29
N PRO A 540 -20.09 -8.22 -41.39
CA PRO A 540 -20.30 -6.83 -40.92
C PRO A 540 -20.29 -6.60 -39.38
N ALA A 541 -20.27 -5.32 -39.03
CA ALA A 541 -20.59 -4.76 -37.73
C ALA A 541 -22.00 -5.09 -37.23
N ILE A 542 -22.13 -5.37 -35.92
CA ILE A 542 -23.38 -5.28 -35.15
C ILE A 542 -23.06 -4.47 -33.89
N GLY A 543 -23.76 -3.35 -33.72
CA GLY A 543 -23.65 -2.46 -32.56
C GLY A 543 -24.68 -2.77 -31.46
N ALA A 544 -24.27 -2.47 -30.22
CA ALA A 544 -25.01 -2.23 -28.96
C ALA A 544 -24.16 -2.88 -27.84
N SER A 545 -23.83 -2.29 -26.68
CA SER A 545 -24.37 -1.17 -25.93
C SER A 545 -23.26 -0.72 -24.96
N LEU A 546 -23.26 0.58 -24.65
CA LEU A 546 -22.29 1.29 -23.82
C LEU A 546 -22.07 0.67 -22.43
N SER A 547 -20.81 0.57 -22.02
CA SER A 547 -20.39 0.53 -20.61
C SER A 547 -19.07 1.31 -20.49
N PRO A 548 -19.03 2.44 -19.75
CA PRO A 548 -17.86 3.31 -19.76
C PRO A 548 -16.86 2.89 -18.66
N THR A 549 -15.90 2.04 -19.00
CA THR A 549 -14.65 1.87 -18.24
C THR A 549 -13.65 2.90 -18.73
N VAL A 550 -13.57 4.03 -18.03
CA VAL A 550 -12.63 5.10 -18.33
C VAL A 550 -11.23 4.74 -17.73
N SER A 551 -10.19 5.37 -18.24
CA SER A 551 -8.79 5.35 -17.81
C SER A 551 -8.48 6.48 -16.81
N ARG A 552 -7.28 6.56 -16.23
CA ARG A 552 -6.82 7.79 -15.57
C ARG A 552 -5.33 8.01 -15.83
N ASP A 553 -5.06 8.71 -16.92
CA ASP A 553 -3.93 9.62 -17.08
C ASP A 553 -4.23 10.91 -16.27
N GLU A 554 -3.23 11.75 -16.01
CA GLU A 554 -3.47 13.10 -15.49
C GLU A 554 -4.30 13.91 -16.48
N HIS A 555 -5.54 14.22 -16.10
CA HIS A 555 -6.42 15.08 -16.89
C HIS A 555 -6.38 16.50 -16.32
N PRO A 556 -6.34 17.54 -17.17
CA PRO A 556 -6.50 18.95 -16.76
C PRO A 556 -7.86 19.25 -16.07
N GLU A 557 -8.74 18.25 -15.98
CA GLU A 557 -10.08 18.30 -15.37
C GLU A 557 -10.08 18.00 -13.85
N ASP A 558 -8.95 17.56 -13.28
CA ASP A 558 -8.88 17.13 -11.88
C ASP A 558 -8.97 18.31 -10.89
N THR A 559 -9.86 18.19 -9.89
CA THR A 559 -9.99 19.14 -8.79
C THR A 559 -9.13 18.71 -7.61
N ALA A 560 -8.27 19.60 -7.12
CA ALA A 560 -7.40 19.32 -5.98
C ALA A 560 -8.22 19.15 -4.69
N VAL A 561 -7.81 18.19 -3.85
CA VAL A 561 -8.32 18.06 -2.48
C VAL A 561 -7.33 18.75 -1.56
N PRO A 562 -7.76 19.71 -0.71
CA PRO A 562 -6.84 20.39 0.21
C PRO A 562 -6.09 19.42 1.14
N LEU A 563 -4.80 19.69 1.35
CA LEU A 563 -3.87 18.91 2.18
C LEU A 563 -3.87 19.45 3.61
N GLU A 564 -4.44 18.72 4.57
CA GLU A 564 -4.76 19.29 5.88
C GLU A 564 -4.58 18.33 7.07
N GLY A 565 -4.12 17.10 6.78
CA GLY A 565 -3.70 16.13 7.77
C GLY A 565 -2.66 16.75 8.68
N ARG A 566 -2.87 16.63 9.98
CA ARG A 566 -2.07 17.35 10.97
C ARG A 566 -1.95 16.60 12.27
N ILE A 567 -1.00 17.09 13.05
CA ILE A 567 -0.76 16.68 14.40
C ILE A 567 -1.37 17.72 15.34
N LEU A 568 -2.27 17.31 16.22
CA LEU A 568 -2.91 18.16 17.23
C LEU A 568 -2.59 17.66 18.65
N ARG A 569 -2.77 18.51 19.66
CA ARG A 569 -2.66 18.10 21.07
C ARG A 569 -4.05 17.80 21.66
N ASP A 570 -4.18 16.72 22.43
CA ASP A 570 -5.39 16.48 23.25
C ASP A 570 -5.43 17.35 24.51
N ALA A 571 -6.49 17.17 25.31
CA ALA A 571 -6.70 17.82 26.60
C ALA A 571 -5.60 17.48 27.62
N GLN A 572 -4.83 16.42 27.38
CA GLN A 572 -3.74 15.94 28.21
C GLN A 572 -2.37 16.42 27.69
N GLY A 573 -2.36 17.20 26.59
CA GLY A 573 -1.14 17.72 25.95
C GLY A 573 -0.45 16.76 24.99
N LYS A 574 -1.00 15.56 24.78
CA LYS A 574 -0.43 14.49 23.93
C LYS A 574 -0.71 14.75 22.46
N VAL A 575 0.30 14.42 21.66
CA VAL A 575 0.38 14.63 20.22
C VAL A 575 -0.40 13.55 19.47
N ILE A 576 -1.37 13.93 18.62
CA ILE A 576 -2.36 13.06 17.97
C ILE A 576 -2.49 13.39 16.49
N PHE A 577 -2.43 12.37 15.63
CA PHE A 577 -2.65 12.50 14.20
C PHE A 577 -4.15 12.54 13.84
N VAL A 578 -4.52 13.52 13.02
CA VAL A 578 -5.82 13.70 12.37
C VAL A 578 -5.62 13.81 10.87
N GLY A 579 -6.24 12.95 10.07
CA GLY A 579 -6.03 12.91 8.61
C GLY A 579 -6.98 13.80 7.80
N ASP A 580 -6.78 13.81 6.47
CA ASP A 580 -7.39 14.78 5.54
C ASP A 580 -8.93 14.71 5.46
N CYS A 581 -9.54 13.52 5.58
CA CYS A 581 -11.01 13.38 5.49
C CYS A 581 -11.75 13.85 6.75
N ALA A 582 -11.04 14.04 7.88
CA ALA A 582 -11.64 14.33 9.18
C ALA A 582 -12.39 15.68 9.19
N PRO A 583 -13.52 15.80 9.92
CA PRO A 583 -14.25 17.07 10.05
C PRO A 583 -13.42 18.22 10.63
N LEU A 584 -12.49 17.92 11.55
CA LEU A 584 -11.59 18.92 12.13
C LEU A 584 -10.54 19.44 11.13
N SER A 585 -10.17 18.65 10.12
CA SER A 585 -9.31 19.12 9.03
C SER A 585 -10.09 20.15 8.20
N PHE A 586 -11.30 19.78 7.76
CA PHE A 586 -12.17 20.67 6.98
C PHE A 586 -12.47 22.03 7.65
N LEU A 587 -12.67 22.08 8.99
CA LEU A 587 -12.81 23.34 9.72
C LEU A 587 -11.69 24.34 9.39
N GLN A 588 -10.49 23.86 9.15
CA GLN A 588 -9.32 24.70 8.95
C GLN A 588 -9.19 25.15 7.50
N THR A 589 -9.63 24.35 6.52
CA THR A 589 -9.92 24.87 5.17
C THR A 589 -10.85 26.06 5.27
N VAL A 590 -11.95 25.91 6.01
CA VAL A 590 -12.99 26.94 6.15
C VAL A 590 -12.43 28.19 6.81
N ARG A 591 -11.62 28.05 7.87
CA ARG A 591 -10.96 29.18 8.53
C ARG A 591 -10.01 29.91 7.59
N HIS A 592 -9.18 29.18 6.85
CA HIS A 592 -8.26 29.78 5.87
C HIS A 592 -9.01 30.50 4.75
N LEU A 593 -10.08 29.89 4.23
CA LEU A 593 -10.90 30.47 3.18
C LEU A 593 -11.57 31.77 3.65
N ILE A 594 -12.14 31.78 4.86
CA ILE A 594 -12.76 32.98 5.44
C ILE A 594 -11.70 34.04 5.75
N ALA A 595 -10.53 33.68 6.29
CA ALA A 595 -9.44 34.63 6.54
C ALA A 595 -8.87 35.24 5.25
N SER A 596 -8.97 34.55 4.11
CA SER A 596 -8.61 35.10 2.81
C SER A 596 -9.68 36.01 2.21
N ALA A 597 -10.95 35.83 2.60
CA ALA A 597 -12.09 36.61 2.12
C ALA A 597 -12.35 37.88 2.95
N VAL A 598 -12.12 37.80 4.26
CA VAL A 598 -12.47 38.80 5.27
C VAL A 598 -11.17 39.32 5.91
N ASP A 599 -11.08 40.64 6.16
CA ASP A 599 -9.91 41.27 6.80
C ASP A 599 -9.42 40.46 8.02
N ALA A 600 -8.10 40.20 8.08
CA ALA A 600 -7.49 39.20 8.96
C ALA A 600 -7.75 39.43 10.47
N ASP A 601 -8.10 40.66 10.86
CA ASP A 601 -8.41 41.06 12.24
C ASP A 601 -9.86 40.74 12.68
N ALA A 602 -10.72 40.26 11.78
CA ALA A 602 -12.16 40.04 12.05
C ALA A 602 -12.48 38.68 12.72
N LEU A 603 -11.57 37.70 12.64
CA LEU A 603 -11.71 36.44 13.37
C LEU A 603 -11.03 36.59 14.74
N PRO A 604 -11.77 36.62 15.86
CA PRO A 604 -11.13 36.71 17.17
C PRO A 604 -10.17 35.52 17.34
N ALA A 605 -8.89 35.80 17.60
CA ALA A 605 -7.86 34.84 17.97
C ALA A 605 -8.17 34.04 19.25
N GLN A 606 -9.34 34.26 19.85
CA GLN A 606 -9.90 33.54 20.98
C GLN A 606 -10.94 32.52 20.50
N SER A 607 -10.48 31.38 20.00
CA SER A 607 -11.27 30.14 20.03
C SER A 607 -10.46 29.02 20.69
N SER A 608 -10.49 29.14 22.02
CA SER A 608 -10.29 28.15 23.10
C SER A 608 -9.00 27.35 23.14
N ARG A 609 -8.26 27.60 24.23
CA ARG A 609 -7.19 26.80 24.84
C ARG A 609 -7.67 25.41 25.35
N ASP A 610 -8.78 24.91 24.82
CA ASP A 610 -9.47 23.69 25.24
C ASP A 610 -9.41 22.65 24.10
N SER A 611 -9.09 21.40 24.43
CA SER A 611 -8.96 20.37 23.42
C SER A 611 -10.30 20.01 22.79
N ILE A 612 -10.37 20.16 21.46
CA ILE A 612 -11.52 19.83 20.61
C ILE A 612 -11.59 18.31 20.30
N ILE A 613 -10.61 17.54 20.79
CA ILE A 613 -10.38 16.17 20.32
C ILE A 613 -10.91 15.15 21.30
N GLU A 614 -10.56 15.31 22.58
CA GLU A 614 -10.96 14.36 23.62
C GLU A 614 -11.25 15.08 24.94
N VAL A 615 -12.22 14.54 25.66
CA VAL A 615 -12.55 14.96 27.02
C VAL A 615 -11.66 14.20 28.01
N ALA A 616 -10.81 14.92 28.73
CA ALA A 616 -10.05 14.35 29.85
C ALA A 616 -11.00 13.96 30.98
N ARG A 617 -10.88 12.72 31.46
CA ARG A 617 -11.63 12.23 32.62
C ARG A 617 -10.71 12.10 33.83
N PRO A 618 -11.16 12.48 35.05
CA PRO A 618 -10.35 12.36 36.24
C PRO A 618 -9.96 10.90 36.49
N GLY A 619 -8.72 10.70 36.97
CA GLY A 619 -8.20 9.38 37.34
C GLY A 619 -9.07 8.75 38.43
N SER A 620 -9.36 7.47 38.27
CA SER A 620 -10.20 6.65 39.15
C SER A 620 -9.68 6.64 40.59
N ALA A 621 -10.14 7.57 41.42
CA ALA A 621 -10.04 7.47 42.87
C ALA A 621 -11.29 6.73 43.39
N ASP A 622 -11.06 5.58 44.04
CA ASP A 622 -12.02 4.79 44.84
C ASP A 622 -13.44 4.64 44.27
N GLN A 623 -13.62 3.73 43.29
CA GLN A 623 -14.94 3.26 42.87
C GLN A 623 -15.09 1.74 43.05
N GLN A 624 -14.91 1.26 44.28
CA GLN A 624 -15.40 -0.07 44.69
C GLN A 624 -16.88 -0.06 45.09
N GLN A 625 -17.54 1.11 45.08
CA GLN A 625 -18.95 1.24 45.39
C GLN A 625 -19.83 1.10 44.13
N ALA A 626 -20.73 0.12 44.18
CA ALA A 626 -21.90 -0.10 43.30
C ALA A 626 -21.67 -0.83 41.96
N LEU A 627 -21.17 -2.08 41.99
CA LEU A 627 -21.35 -3.02 40.87
C LEU A 627 -22.68 -3.80 40.94
N SER A 628 -23.58 -3.50 41.88
CA SER A 628 -24.87 -4.21 41.99
C SER A 628 -25.83 -3.82 40.84
N VAL A 629 -26.30 -4.82 40.11
CA VAL A 629 -27.30 -4.67 39.06
C VAL A 629 -28.67 -5.00 39.63
N SER A 630 -29.62 -4.07 39.54
CA SER A 630 -31.02 -4.31 39.93
C SER A 630 -31.78 -4.94 38.76
N VAL A 631 -32.50 -6.04 39.01
CA VAL A 631 -33.34 -6.73 38.01
C VAL A 631 -34.40 -5.79 37.40
N GLN A 632 -34.89 -4.82 38.17
CA GLN A 632 -35.89 -3.84 37.72
C GLN A 632 -35.33 -2.84 36.69
N GLU A 633 -34.03 -2.57 36.72
CA GLU A 633 -33.37 -1.59 35.84
C GLU A 633 -32.93 -2.21 34.51
N VAL A 634 -32.70 -3.53 34.45
CA VAL A 634 -32.17 -4.24 33.26
C VAL A 634 -32.98 -3.94 32.00
N ARG A 635 -34.31 -4.05 32.08
CA ARG A 635 -35.19 -3.84 30.92
C ARG A 635 -35.08 -2.44 30.35
N LEU A 636 -35.05 -1.42 31.21
CA LEU A 636 -34.91 -0.03 30.77
C LEU A 636 -33.53 0.20 30.14
N LEU A 637 -32.47 -0.30 30.76
CA LEU A 637 -31.09 -0.09 30.31
C LEU A 637 -30.79 -0.79 28.98
N VAL A 638 -31.29 -2.01 28.77
CA VAL A 638 -31.11 -2.73 27.49
C VAL A 638 -31.91 -2.07 26.36
N GLN A 639 -33.10 -1.52 26.65
CA GLN A 639 -33.84 -0.70 25.69
C GLN A 639 -33.05 0.56 25.32
N GLN A 640 -32.49 1.28 26.30
CA GLN A 640 -31.65 2.44 26.05
C GLN A 640 -30.36 2.09 25.29
N TYR A 641 -29.76 0.93 25.56
CA TYR A 641 -28.64 0.40 24.79
C TYR A 641 -29.02 0.20 23.32
N THR A 642 -30.15 -0.47 23.06
CA THR A 642 -30.60 -0.79 21.70
C THR A 642 -30.86 0.49 20.91
N VAL A 643 -31.47 1.49 21.54
CA VAL A 643 -31.63 2.84 20.98
C VAL A 643 -30.28 3.49 20.67
N ALA A 644 -29.31 3.41 21.58
CA ALA A 644 -28.02 4.07 21.47
C ALA A 644 -27.09 3.47 20.39
N VAL A 645 -27.27 2.19 20.04
CA VAL A 645 -26.44 1.49 19.04
C VAL A 645 -27.18 1.23 17.73
N SER A 646 -28.44 1.63 17.61
CA SER A 646 -29.24 1.41 16.40
C SER A 646 -28.59 2.03 15.16
N GLY A 647 -28.45 1.24 14.10
CA GLY A 647 -27.75 1.61 12.86
C GLY A 647 -26.23 1.65 12.97
N LEU A 648 -25.64 1.42 14.15
CA LEU A 648 -24.20 1.32 14.36
C LEU A 648 -23.76 -0.13 14.56
N VAL A 649 -24.40 -0.83 15.49
CA VAL A 649 -23.94 -2.14 15.96
C VAL A 649 -25.14 -3.01 16.26
N ASP A 650 -25.06 -4.25 15.81
CA ASP A 650 -26.05 -5.28 16.02
C ASP A 650 -25.35 -6.61 16.35
N LEU A 651 -25.06 -6.80 17.64
CA LEU A 651 -24.23 -7.90 18.13
C LEU A 651 -25.03 -9.07 18.70
N PHE A 652 -26.31 -8.88 18.97
CA PHE A 652 -27.12 -9.79 19.77
C PHE A 652 -28.53 -9.93 19.18
N GLU A 653 -29.20 -11.04 19.48
CA GLU A 653 -30.65 -11.14 19.32
C GLU A 653 -31.34 -10.49 20.52
N HIS A 654 -32.25 -9.54 20.27
CA HIS A 654 -32.79 -8.67 21.32
C HIS A 654 -33.54 -9.44 22.42
N ASP A 655 -34.38 -10.39 22.02
CA ASP A 655 -35.18 -11.21 22.95
C ASP A 655 -34.30 -12.15 23.79
N GLU A 656 -33.24 -12.70 23.20
CA GLU A 656 -32.26 -13.55 23.89
C GLU A 656 -31.42 -12.73 24.86
N LEU A 657 -30.89 -11.57 24.44
CA LEU A 657 -30.07 -10.69 25.27
C LEU A 657 -30.81 -10.25 26.55
N MET A 658 -32.08 -9.89 26.40
CA MET A 658 -32.94 -9.51 27.52
C MET A 658 -33.12 -10.65 28.53
N SER A 659 -33.36 -11.87 28.03
CA SER A 659 -33.51 -13.06 28.86
C SER A 659 -32.20 -13.43 29.58
N GLU A 660 -31.08 -13.41 28.85
CA GLU A 660 -29.75 -13.74 29.38
C GLU A 660 -29.32 -12.80 30.50
N ILE A 661 -29.41 -11.48 30.29
CA ILE A 661 -29.01 -10.51 31.33
C ILE A 661 -29.94 -10.62 32.56
N SER A 662 -31.24 -10.86 32.36
CA SER A 662 -32.20 -11.05 33.46
C SER A 662 -31.90 -12.31 34.29
N SER A 663 -31.51 -13.40 33.62
CA SER A 663 -31.12 -14.65 34.29
C SER A 663 -29.75 -14.55 34.99
N TRP A 664 -28.81 -13.81 34.41
CA TRP A 664 -27.51 -13.52 35.01
C TRP A 664 -27.63 -12.68 36.29
N THR A 665 -28.47 -11.64 36.27
CA THR A 665 -28.70 -10.76 37.43
C THR A 665 -29.43 -11.43 38.59
N THR A 666 -30.25 -12.44 38.32
CA THR A 666 -30.94 -13.24 39.36
C THR A 666 -30.07 -14.36 39.94
N GLY A 667 -28.84 -14.54 39.43
CA GLY A 667 -27.92 -15.59 39.87
C GLY A 667 -28.31 -17.00 39.39
N ALA A 668 -29.28 -17.11 38.46
CA ALA A 668 -29.72 -18.38 37.89
C ALA A 668 -28.66 -18.99 36.95
N ILE A 669 -27.81 -18.15 36.35
CA ILE A 669 -26.67 -18.57 35.53
C ILE A 669 -25.37 -18.13 36.22
N ALA A 670 -24.55 -19.10 36.63
CA ALA A 670 -23.22 -18.84 37.18
C ALA A 670 -22.21 -18.63 36.04
N HIS A 671 -21.95 -17.37 35.68
CA HIS A 671 -20.78 -17.00 34.87
C HIS A 671 -19.86 -16.05 35.65
N PRO A 672 -19.13 -16.51 36.70
CA PRO A 672 -18.42 -15.61 37.60
C PRO A 672 -17.13 -15.05 36.99
N HIS A 673 -16.62 -15.60 35.88
CA HIS A 673 -15.23 -15.38 35.43
C HIS A 673 -14.98 -15.33 33.91
N GLU A 674 -15.94 -14.92 33.09
CA GLU A 674 -15.79 -15.00 31.61
C GLU A 674 -16.15 -13.70 30.87
N SER A 675 -15.61 -13.57 29.66
CA SER A 675 -15.78 -12.47 28.71
C SER A 675 -17.26 -12.08 28.47
N ALA A 676 -18.20 -13.02 28.59
CA ALA A 676 -19.63 -12.78 28.50
C ALA A 676 -20.18 -11.86 29.62
N ALA A 677 -19.71 -12.02 30.86
CA ALA A 677 -20.14 -11.14 31.95
C ALA A 677 -19.66 -9.69 31.72
N ALA A 678 -18.46 -9.51 31.17
CA ALA A 678 -17.96 -8.19 30.79
C ALA A 678 -18.81 -7.56 29.66
N VAL A 679 -19.27 -8.36 28.70
CA VAL A 679 -20.20 -7.90 27.65
C VAL A 679 -21.51 -7.38 28.26
N PHE A 680 -22.12 -8.10 29.21
CA PHE A 680 -23.35 -7.66 29.88
C PHE A 680 -23.17 -6.33 30.63
N HIS A 681 -22.05 -6.17 31.35
CA HIS A 681 -21.71 -4.90 31.99
C HIS A 681 -21.56 -3.76 30.98
N LEU A 682 -20.98 -4.01 29.80
CA LEU A 682 -20.85 -2.99 28.75
C LEU A 682 -22.20 -2.59 28.14
N VAL A 683 -23.09 -3.55 27.92
CA VAL A 683 -24.48 -3.29 27.47
C VAL A 683 -25.18 -2.37 28.47
N LEU A 684 -25.12 -2.70 29.76
CA LEU A 684 -25.71 -1.89 30.83
C LEU A 684 -25.02 -0.52 30.98
N ALA A 685 -23.69 -0.45 30.81
CA ALA A 685 -22.93 0.79 30.86
C ALA A 685 -23.33 1.76 29.74
N ILE A 686 -23.46 1.27 28.50
CA ILE A 686 -23.92 2.08 27.36
C ILE A 686 -25.37 2.54 27.59
N GLY A 687 -26.25 1.66 28.09
CA GLY A 687 -27.62 2.01 28.45
C GLY A 687 -27.68 3.13 29.50
N ALA A 688 -26.89 3.01 30.58
CA ALA A 688 -26.90 3.95 31.69
C ALA A 688 -26.16 5.27 31.41
N GLN A 689 -25.44 5.39 30.30
CA GLN A 689 -24.52 6.50 30.04
C GLN A 689 -25.18 7.89 29.98
N GLU A 690 -26.48 7.96 29.69
CA GLU A 690 -27.25 9.22 29.71
C GLU A 690 -27.97 9.47 31.04
N THR A 691 -28.39 8.42 31.75
CA THR A 691 -29.19 8.53 32.98
C THR A 691 -28.35 8.54 34.26
N ASN A 692 -27.23 7.80 34.29
CA ASN A 692 -26.36 7.64 35.45
C ASN A 692 -24.90 7.39 35.02
N GLU A 693 -24.16 8.47 34.77
CA GLU A 693 -22.78 8.42 34.27
C GLU A 693 -21.81 7.74 35.25
N VAL A 694 -21.98 7.93 36.56
CA VAL A 694 -21.12 7.31 37.58
C VAL A 694 -21.24 5.80 37.55
N LYS A 695 -22.47 5.28 37.50
CA LYS A 695 -22.73 3.83 37.43
C LYS A 695 -22.26 3.24 36.09
N ALA A 696 -22.48 3.97 35.00
CA ALA A 696 -21.99 3.58 33.68
C ALA A 696 -20.45 3.44 33.65
N GLU A 697 -19.73 4.38 34.26
CA GLU A 697 -18.26 4.36 34.30
C GLU A 697 -17.70 3.21 35.14
N ALA A 698 -18.33 2.92 36.29
CA ALA A 698 -17.95 1.80 37.13
C ALA A 698 -18.10 0.46 36.38
N TRP A 699 -19.24 0.25 35.71
CA TRP A 699 -19.48 -0.95 34.89
C TRP A 699 -18.53 -1.04 33.69
N PHE A 700 -18.28 0.07 32.99
CA PHE A 700 -17.34 0.12 31.88
C PHE A 700 -15.92 -0.24 32.31
N THR A 701 -15.42 0.37 33.40
CA THR A 701 -14.07 0.14 33.92
C THR A 701 -13.89 -1.32 34.33
N PHE A 702 -14.85 -1.87 35.08
CA PHE A 702 -14.84 -3.28 35.46
C PHE A 702 -14.80 -4.22 34.24
N ALA A 703 -15.65 -3.96 33.24
CA ALA A 703 -15.72 -4.79 32.05
C ALA A 703 -14.46 -4.72 31.19
N ARG A 704 -13.94 -3.50 30.95
CA ARG A 704 -12.70 -3.26 30.22
C ARG A 704 -11.51 -4.00 30.85
N ASP A 705 -11.35 -3.85 32.16
CA ASP A 705 -10.24 -4.49 32.89
C ASP A 705 -10.38 -6.01 32.89
N THR A 706 -11.61 -6.52 32.95
CA THR A 706 -11.89 -7.97 32.83
C THR A 706 -11.55 -8.48 31.43
N LEU A 707 -11.97 -7.80 30.37
CA LEU A 707 -11.65 -8.18 28.99
C LEU A 707 -10.13 -8.17 28.72
N LEU A 708 -9.42 -7.15 29.21
CA LEU A 708 -7.96 -7.08 29.08
C LEU A 708 -7.24 -8.21 29.82
N LYS A 709 -7.70 -8.59 31.02
CA LYS A 709 -7.14 -9.72 31.79
C LYS A 709 -7.29 -11.06 31.06
N HIS A 710 -8.37 -11.26 30.31
CA HIS A 710 -8.66 -12.53 29.64
C HIS A 710 -8.32 -12.57 28.14
N LEU A 711 -7.84 -11.46 27.55
CA LEU A 711 -7.57 -11.33 26.11
C LEU A 711 -6.68 -12.46 25.54
N VAL A 712 -5.63 -12.85 26.24
CA VAL A 712 -4.67 -13.88 25.77
C VAL A 712 -5.24 -15.29 25.89
N ASN A 713 -6.14 -15.52 26.85
CA ASN A 713 -6.60 -16.85 27.23
C ASN A 713 -7.89 -17.28 26.50
N SER A 714 -8.67 -16.33 25.98
CA SER A 714 -9.93 -16.62 25.27
C SER A 714 -10.17 -15.67 24.10
N MET A 715 -9.81 -16.10 22.88
CA MET A 715 -10.22 -15.43 21.63
C MET A 715 -11.52 -16.08 21.13
N ASN A 716 -12.65 -15.46 21.44
CA ASN A 716 -13.97 -15.93 21.04
C ASN A 716 -14.87 -14.77 20.58
N VAL A 717 -16.11 -15.08 20.20
CA VAL A 717 -17.09 -14.08 19.74
C VAL A 717 -17.39 -13.03 20.82
N SER A 718 -17.50 -13.44 22.09
CA SER A 718 -17.71 -12.53 23.22
C SER A 718 -16.57 -11.53 23.41
N THR A 719 -15.32 -11.92 23.12
CA THR A 719 -14.17 -11.00 23.13
C THR A 719 -14.28 -9.96 22.01
N VAL A 720 -14.72 -10.35 20.81
CA VAL A 720 -14.99 -9.40 19.70
C VAL A 720 -16.11 -8.43 20.09
N GLN A 721 -17.24 -8.96 20.58
CA GLN A 721 -18.38 -8.15 21.03
C GLN A 721 -17.96 -7.20 22.16
N GLY A 722 -17.19 -7.68 23.14
CA GLY A 722 -16.71 -6.90 24.28
C GLY A 722 -15.84 -5.72 23.85
N PHE A 723 -14.79 -5.95 23.06
CA PHE A 723 -13.93 -4.84 22.61
C PHE A 723 -14.64 -3.90 21.61
N ALA A 724 -15.59 -4.39 20.81
CA ALA A 724 -16.43 -3.53 19.98
C ALA A 724 -17.30 -2.60 20.85
N LEU A 725 -17.93 -3.13 21.91
CA LEU A 725 -18.71 -2.33 22.86
C LEU A 725 -17.86 -1.36 23.68
N VAL A 726 -16.61 -1.72 24.03
CA VAL A 726 -15.65 -0.78 24.63
C VAL A 726 -15.44 0.42 23.70
N ALA A 727 -15.21 0.18 22.41
CA ALA A 727 -15.03 1.25 21.43
C ALA A 727 -16.29 2.14 21.31
N VAL A 728 -17.49 1.54 21.26
CA VAL A 728 -18.77 2.28 21.24
C VAL A 728 -18.96 3.14 22.48
N TYR A 729 -18.71 2.58 23.67
CA TYR A 729 -18.80 3.33 24.92
C TYR A 729 -17.85 4.54 24.91
N MET A 730 -16.60 4.33 24.49
CA MET A 730 -15.58 5.39 24.41
C MET A 730 -15.94 6.47 23.40
N LEU A 731 -16.52 6.12 22.25
CA LEU A 731 -17.05 7.09 21.29
C LEU A 731 -18.15 7.95 21.92
N ARG A 732 -19.10 7.34 22.64
CA ARG A 732 -20.18 8.06 23.36
C ARG A 732 -19.70 8.82 24.60
N ALA A 733 -18.50 8.50 25.07
CA ALA A 733 -17.76 9.20 26.11
C ALA A 733 -16.84 10.30 25.56
N PHE A 734 -16.85 10.55 24.24
CA PHE A 734 -16.04 11.57 23.56
C PHE A 734 -14.53 11.31 23.64
N GLN A 735 -14.12 10.03 23.55
CA GLN A 735 -12.73 9.56 23.57
C GLN A 735 -12.38 8.72 22.32
N PRO A 736 -12.41 9.32 21.11
CA PRO A 736 -12.22 8.60 19.85
C PRO A 736 -10.85 7.94 19.67
N ASN A 737 -9.76 8.45 20.27
CA ASN A 737 -8.44 7.79 20.19
C ASN A 737 -8.43 6.50 21.02
N GLY A 738 -9.00 6.55 22.22
CA GLY A 738 -9.16 5.37 23.04
C GLY A 738 -10.02 4.32 22.31
N ALA A 739 -11.13 4.75 21.71
CA ALA A 739 -11.97 3.89 20.88
C ALA A 739 -11.17 3.23 19.74
N TYR A 740 -10.34 3.99 19.00
CA TYR A 740 -9.48 3.46 17.93
C TYR A 740 -8.53 2.37 18.41
N LEU A 741 -7.89 2.56 19.58
CA LEU A 741 -6.97 1.57 20.14
C LEU A 741 -7.68 0.29 20.58
N TYR A 742 -8.76 0.39 21.36
CA TYR A 742 -9.50 -0.79 21.82
C TYR A 742 -10.20 -1.52 20.68
N PHE A 743 -10.71 -0.77 19.69
CA PHE A 743 -11.31 -1.36 18.50
C PHE A 743 -10.32 -2.25 17.73
N SER A 744 -9.03 -1.88 17.69
CA SER A 744 -8.01 -2.71 17.04
C SER A 744 -7.94 -4.13 17.62
N LEU A 745 -8.22 -4.31 18.92
CA LEU A 745 -8.31 -5.63 19.56
C LEU A 745 -9.55 -6.40 19.08
N ALA A 746 -10.69 -5.74 18.91
CA ALA A 746 -11.90 -6.35 18.35
C ALA A 746 -11.65 -6.81 16.90
N ALA A 747 -11.09 -5.95 16.06
CA ALA A 747 -10.79 -6.25 14.66
C ALA A 747 -9.82 -7.42 14.52
N ARG A 748 -8.71 -7.41 15.27
CA ARG A 748 -7.72 -8.50 15.24
C ARG A 748 -8.29 -9.82 15.74
N THR A 749 -9.12 -9.80 16.77
CA THR A 749 -9.81 -11.00 17.27
C THR A 749 -10.82 -11.52 16.23
N ALA A 750 -11.58 -10.63 15.57
CA ALA A 750 -12.53 -10.99 14.52
C ALA A 750 -11.85 -11.66 13.32
N TYR A 751 -10.67 -11.16 12.91
CA TYR A 751 -9.84 -11.82 11.91
C TYR A 751 -9.35 -13.19 12.39
N ALA A 752 -8.82 -13.28 13.62
CA ALA A 752 -8.26 -14.51 14.17
C ALA A 752 -9.29 -15.65 14.25
N ILE A 753 -10.55 -15.35 14.55
CA ILE A 753 -11.64 -16.35 14.63
C ILE A 753 -12.45 -16.49 13.33
N GLY A 754 -12.02 -15.81 12.25
CA GLY A 754 -12.59 -15.97 10.91
C GLY A 754 -13.96 -15.33 10.66
N LEU A 755 -14.39 -14.32 11.42
CA LEU A 755 -15.71 -13.67 11.22
C LEU A 755 -15.86 -13.00 9.85
N HIS A 756 -14.75 -12.57 9.26
CA HIS A 756 -14.68 -11.92 7.95
C HIS A 756 -14.92 -12.85 6.75
N ARG A 757 -15.03 -14.18 6.97
CA ARG A 757 -15.15 -15.18 5.91
C ARG A 757 -16.50 -15.92 5.95
N THR A 758 -17.28 -15.81 4.87
CA THR A 758 -18.59 -16.48 4.72
C THR A 758 -18.48 -18.00 4.86
N GLU A 759 -17.46 -18.62 4.27
CA GLU A 759 -17.27 -20.08 4.33
C GLU A 759 -17.04 -20.58 5.76
N VAL A 760 -16.28 -19.81 6.56
CA VAL A 760 -16.02 -20.12 7.97
C VAL A 760 -17.31 -19.95 8.77
N ASN A 761 -18.06 -18.87 8.53
CA ASN A 761 -19.33 -18.63 9.22
C ASN A 761 -20.37 -19.71 8.87
N ALA A 762 -20.44 -20.14 7.61
CA ALA A 762 -21.33 -21.21 7.13
C ALA A 762 -21.05 -22.57 7.78
N SER A 763 -19.80 -22.84 8.20
CA SER A 763 -19.44 -24.12 8.82
C SER A 763 -20.14 -24.40 10.16
N PHE A 764 -20.69 -23.37 10.81
CA PHE A 764 -21.43 -23.47 12.08
C PHE A 764 -22.95 -23.66 11.90
N GLY A 765 -23.44 -23.75 10.66
CA GLY A 765 -24.86 -23.80 10.34
C GLY A 765 -25.50 -22.42 10.19
N GLU A 766 -26.68 -22.37 9.55
CA GLU A 766 -27.30 -21.10 9.12
C GLU A 766 -27.63 -20.13 10.27
N PRO A 767 -28.18 -20.55 11.42
CA PRO A 767 -28.48 -19.62 12.51
C PRO A 767 -27.23 -18.93 13.06
N ILE A 768 -26.15 -19.70 13.29
CA ILE A 768 -24.89 -19.16 13.81
C ILE A 768 -24.17 -18.32 12.75
N LYS A 769 -24.27 -18.70 11.47
CA LYS A 769 -23.75 -17.90 10.36
C LYS A 769 -24.35 -16.49 10.35
N ILE A 770 -25.68 -16.37 10.48
CA ILE A 770 -26.37 -15.07 10.48
C ILE A 770 -25.84 -14.17 11.60
N ILE A 771 -25.69 -14.71 12.82
CA ILE A 771 -25.15 -13.97 13.97
C ILE A 771 -23.71 -13.53 13.70
N ARG A 772 -22.86 -14.42 13.19
CA ARG A 772 -21.45 -14.12 12.89
C ARG A 772 -21.30 -13.06 11.79
N ASP A 773 -22.14 -13.11 10.76
CA ASP A 773 -22.18 -12.11 9.69
C ASP A 773 -22.65 -10.74 10.22
N ARG A 774 -23.67 -10.70 11.09
CA ARG A 774 -24.14 -9.46 11.77
C ARG A 774 -23.04 -8.83 12.63
N ILE A 775 -22.29 -9.64 13.38
CA ILE A 775 -21.15 -9.15 14.18
C ILE A 775 -20.07 -8.55 13.28
N TRP A 776 -19.74 -9.21 12.16
CA TRP A 776 -18.76 -8.67 11.22
C TRP A 776 -19.21 -7.35 10.59
N LYS A 777 -20.47 -7.25 10.14
CA LYS A 777 -21.06 -6.01 9.61
C LYS A 777 -21.00 -4.88 10.62
N SER A 778 -21.32 -5.17 11.87
CA SER A 778 -21.22 -4.23 12.99
C SER A 778 -19.79 -3.74 13.23
N VAL A 779 -18.82 -4.66 13.23
CA VAL A 779 -17.40 -4.32 13.36
C VAL A 779 -16.95 -3.42 12.20
N ARG A 780 -17.41 -3.66 10.97
CA ARG A 780 -17.11 -2.79 9.81
C ARG A 780 -17.67 -1.38 9.99
N VAL A 781 -18.92 -1.23 10.42
CA VAL A 781 -19.56 0.09 10.64
C VAL A 781 -18.80 0.88 11.72
N VAL A 782 -18.47 0.25 12.85
CA VAL A 782 -17.74 0.91 13.95
C VAL A 782 -16.34 1.35 13.52
N ASP A 783 -15.60 0.50 12.80
CA ASP A 783 -14.27 0.85 12.28
C ASP A 783 -14.33 2.08 11.38
N GLN A 784 -15.25 2.07 10.41
CA GLN A 784 -15.40 3.16 9.45
C GLN A 784 -15.81 4.45 10.17
N LEU A 785 -16.68 4.39 11.17
CA LEU A 785 -16.99 5.55 11.99
C LEU A 785 -15.72 6.13 12.64
N ILE A 786 -14.96 5.32 13.38
CA ILE A 786 -13.75 5.79 14.10
C ILE A 786 -12.71 6.34 13.11
N SER A 787 -12.48 5.62 12.01
CA SER A 787 -11.53 5.98 10.98
C SER A 787 -11.89 7.30 10.29
N ASN A 788 -13.16 7.52 9.95
CA ASN A 788 -13.59 8.78 9.34
C ASN A 788 -13.59 9.95 10.33
N LEU A 789 -13.92 9.71 11.61
CA LEU A 789 -13.85 10.74 12.67
C LEU A 789 -12.44 11.33 12.79
N LEU A 790 -11.42 10.47 12.74
CA LEU A 790 -10.02 10.85 12.95
C LEU A 790 -9.21 11.00 11.66
N GLY A 791 -9.79 10.67 10.50
CA GLY A 791 -9.08 10.59 9.22
C GLY A 791 -7.98 9.53 9.20
N ARG A 792 -8.17 8.41 9.89
CA ARG A 792 -7.19 7.30 9.99
C ARG A 792 -7.59 6.13 9.09
N PRO A 793 -6.64 5.29 8.67
CA PRO A 793 -6.96 4.07 7.94
C PRO A 793 -7.89 3.13 8.75
N PRO A 794 -8.82 2.42 8.10
CA PRO A 794 -9.64 1.39 8.74
C PRO A 794 -8.82 0.14 9.11
N SER A 795 -9.12 -0.46 10.27
CA SER A 795 -8.54 -1.73 10.73
C SER A 795 -9.12 -2.96 10.01
N THR A 796 -10.28 -2.83 9.37
CA THR A 796 -11.12 -3.91 8.83
C THR A 796 -11.08 -4.01 7.30
N SER A 797 -9.96 -3.61 6.69
CA SER A 797 -9.76 -3.55 5.23
C SER A 797 -10.19 -4.82 4.46
N ASP A 798 -10.76 -4.59 3.27
CA ASP A 798 -11.57 -5.51 2.47
C ASP A 798 -10.80 -6.61 1.68
N VAL A 799 -9.47 -6.70 1.79
CA VAL A 799 -8.68 -7.60 0.92
C VAL A 799 -8.91 -9.10 1.18
N ASP A 800 -9.45 -9.47 2.34
CA ASP A 800 -9.72 -10.88 2.71
C ASP A 800 -11.18 -11.13 3.13
N CYS A 801 -12.09 -10.17 2.92
CA CYS A 801 -13.49 -10.33 3.33
C CYS A 801 -14.33 -11.04 2.26
N THR A 802 -15.13 -12.04 2.67
CA THR A 802 -16.09 -12.71 1.79
C THR A 802 -17.54 -12.58 2.26
N VAL A 803 -17.80 -11.88 3.37
CA VAL A 803 -19.16 -11.63 3.91
C VAL A 803 -19.93 -10.71 2.97
N LYS A 804 -21.13 -11.13 2.57
CA LYS A 804 -21.99 -10.34 1.68
C LYS A 804 -22.69 -9.22 2.46
N TYR A 805 -22.70 -8.04 1.87
CA TYR A 805 -23.39 -6.85 2.39
C TYR A 805 -24.70 -6.53 1.64
N GLY A 806 -24.90 -7.13 0.46
CA GLY A 806 -26.13 -6.99 -0.33
C GLY A 806 -27.25 -7.86 0.22
N VAL A 807 -28.49 -7.39 0.08
CA VAL A 807 -29.72 -8.11 0.44
C VAL A 807 -30.39 -8.61 -0.83
N ASP A 808 -30.77 -9.89 -0.89
CA ASP A 808 -31.57 -10.48 -1.97
C ASP A 808 -33.05 -10.04 -1.80
N GLY A 809 -33.31 -8.76 -2.09
CA GLY A 809 -34.63 -8.12 -1.96
C GLY A 809 -34.83 -7.42 -0.61
N ILE A 810 -35.35 -6.17 -0.64
CA ILE A 810 -35.80 -5.48 0.57
C ILE A 810 -37.06 -6.22 1.02
N GLY A 811 -36.99 -6.93 2.15
CA GLY A 811 -38.14 -7.60 2.71
C GLY A 811 -39.15 -6.57 3.25
N ASP A 812 -40.35 -7.01 3.60
CA ASP A 812 -41.40 -6.14 4.17
C ASP A 812 -40.98 -5.48 5.50
N ASP A 813 -39.90 -5.94 6.13
CA ASP A 813 -39.38 -5.46 7.42
C ASP A 813 -38.06 -4.68 7.26
N VAL A 814 -38.21 -3.37 7.04
CA VAL A 814 -37.09 -2.40 6.96
C VAL A 814 -36.32 -2.31 8.28
N ASP A 815 -36.98 -2.55 9.40
CA ASP A 815 -36.42 -2.33 10.74
C ASP A 815 -35.31 -3.37 11.03
N ALA A 816 -35.47 -4.59 10.52
CA ALA A 816 -34.47 -5.66 10.59
C ALA A 816 -33.25 -5.45 9.66
N GLN A 817 -33.35 -4.56 8.67
CA GLN A 817 -32.32 -4.38 7.61
C GLN A 817 -31.52 -3.08 7.72
N ILE A 818 -31.72 -2.29 8.78
CA ILE A 818 -31.04 -1.00 8.97
C ILE A 818 -29.51 -1.16 9.00
N LEU A 819 -28.99 -2.23 9.62
CA LEU A 819 -27.54 -2.50 9.66
C LEU A 819 -26.99 -2.74 8.24
N ASP A 820 -27.73 -3.43 7.38
CA ASP A 820 -27.32 -3.70 6.00
C ASP A 820 -27.26 -2.41 5.18
N ALA A 821 -28.26 -1.54 5.34
CA ALA A 821 -28.23 -0.21 4.73
C ALA A 821 -27.02 0.61 5.23
N SER A 822 -26.74 0.55 6.54
CA SER A 822 -25.63 1.25 7.20
C SER A 822 -24.25 0.76 6.71
N VAL A 823 -23.99 -0.55 6.71
CA VAL A 823 -22.70 -1.08 6.25
C VAL A 823 -22.47 -0.79 4.76
N GLN A 824 -23.52 -0.86 3.92
CA GLN A 824 -23.41 -0.52 2.49
C GLN A 824 -23.01 0.95 2.29
N ILE A 825 -23.61 1.89 3.02
CA ILE A 825 -23.24 3.31 2.86
C ILE A 825 -21.82 3.57 3.37
N PHE A 826 -21.41 2.93 4.46
CA PHE A 826 -20.04 3.04 4.97
C PHE A 826 -18.98 2.46 4.02
N MET A 827 -19.31 1.44 3.23
CA MET A 827 -18.42 0.96 2.16
C MET A 827 -18.28 1.97 1.02
N ILE A 828 -19.34 2.71 0.69
CA ILE A 828 -19.28 3.80 -0.30
C ILE A 828 -18.41 4.95 0.27
N ILE A 829 -18.58 5.30 1.55
CA ILE A 829 -17.74 6.30 2.24
C ILE A 829 -16.27 5.88 2.25
N GLU A 830 -15.96 4.62 2.60
CA GLU A 830 -14.60 4.06 2.55
C GLU A 830 -13.99 4.25 1.14
N ARG A 831 -14.77 3.99 0.09
CA ARG A 831 -14.33 4.20 -1.28
C ARG A 831 -14.06 5.67 -1.58
N VAL A 832 -14.86 6.62 -1.06
CA VAL A 832 -14.56 8.06 -1.17
C VAL A 832 -13.23 8.37 -0.49
N VAL A 833 -13.01 7.90 0.73
CA VAL A 833 -11.75 8.14 1.46
C VAL A 833 -10.55 7.60 0.68
N VAL A 834 -10.64 6.37 0.16
CA VAL A 834 -9.55 5.74 -0.60
C VAL A 834 -9.36 6.39 -1.97
N GLU A 835 -10.40 6.56 -2.77
CA GLU A 835 -10.26 7.02 -4.16
C GLU A 835 -10.06 8.55 -4.27
N VAL A 836 -10.53 9.33 -3.29
CA VAL A 836 -10.48 10.81 -3.32
C VAL A 836 -9.45 11.36 -2.35
N TYR A 837 -9.59 11.07 -1.05
CA TYR A 837 -8.75 11.70 -0.01
C TYR A 837 -7.35 11.11 0.02
N SER A 838 -7.21 9.80 -0.14
CA SER A 838 -5.90 9.17 -0.19
C SER A 838 -5.11 9.55 -1.45
N ARG A 839 -5.81 9.80 -2.57
CA ARG A 839 -5.23 10.28 -3.83
C ARG A 839 -5.08 11.79 -3.91
N LYS A 840 -5.64 12.54 -2.96
CA LYS A 840 -5.57 14.00 -2.84
C LYS A 840 -6.11 14.78 -4.06
N ARG A 841 -6.89 14.13 -4.94
CA ARG A 841 -7.49 14.71 -6.16
C ARG A 841 -8.78 13.99 -6.54
N ILE A 842 -9.76 14.73 -7.08
CA ILE A 842 -11.03 14.18 -7.59
C ILE A 842 -11.28 14.63 -9.04
N SER A 843 -11.54 13.66 -9.93
CA SER A 843 -12.04 13.93 -11.28
C SER A 843 -13.56 13.93 -11.28
N LEU A 844 -14.16 14.63 -12.25
CA LEU A 844 -15.58 14.48 -12.57
C LEU A 844 -15.96 13.02 -12.83
N ARG A 845 -15.04 12.22 -13.36
CA ARG A 845 -15.28 10.81 -13.66
C ARG A 845 -15.33 9.94 -12.40
N ILE A 846 -14.46 10.15 -11.40
CA ILE A 846 -14.58 9.49 -10.08
C ILE A 846 -15.84 9.97 -9.37
N ALA A 847 -16.12 11.28 -9.39
CA ALA A 847 -17.34 11.85 -8.82
C ALA A 847 -18.60 11.20 -9.41
N ASN A 848 -18.66 11.07 -10.75
CA ASN A 848 -19.76 10.40 -11.45
C ASN A 848 -19.87 8.92 -11.06
N TYR A 849 -18.75 8.21 -10.94
CA TYR A 849 -18.74 6.80 -10.57
C TYR A 849 -19.28 6.56 -9.16
N VAL A 850 -18.80 7.31 -8.17
CA VAL A 850 -19.28 7.19 -6.78
C VAL A 850 -20.72 7.71 -6.67
N SER A 851 -21.08 8.78 -7.38
CA SER A 851 -22.46 9.28 -7.43
C SER A 851 -23.44 8.23 -7.93
N ARG A 852 -23.07 7.38 -8.91
CA ARG A 852 -23.91 6.24 -9.34
C ARG A 852 -24.10 5.20 -8.22
N GLN A 853 -23.08 4.94 -7.40
CA GLN A 853 -23.22 4.03 -6.26
C GLN A 853 -24.16 4.62 -5.20
N LEU A 854 -23.98 5.90 -4.85
CA LEU A 854 -24.88 6.62 -3.94
C LEU A 854 -26.32 6.63 -4.48
N LYS A 855 -26.52 6.80 -5.79
CA LYS A 855 -27.83 6.73 -6.43
C LYS A 855 -28.46 5.33 -6.35
N THR A 856 -27.65 4.28 -6.53
CA THR A 856 -28.10 2.88 -6.42
C THR A 856 -28.46 2.53 -4.98
N TRP A 857 -27.69 3.00 -4.01
CA TRP A 857 -28.04 2.88 -2.60
C TRP A 857 -29.34 3.62 -2.29
N ALA A 858 -29.50 4.85 -2.80
CA ALA A 858 -30.69 5.65 -2.59
C ALA A 858 -31.95 5.04 -3.22
N SER A 859 -31.85 4.45 -4.41
CA SER A 859 -33.01 3.79 -5.04
C SER A 859 -33.55 2.62 -4.22
N ASN A 860 -32.70 2.00 -3.40
CA ASN A 860 -33.08 0.89 -2.54
C ASN A 860 -33.54 1.39 -1.16
N TRP A 861 -32.79 2.30 -0.54
CA TRP A 861 -32.94 2.59 0.89
C TRP A 861 -33.53 3.96 1.22
N LEU A 862 -33.46 4.95 0.31
CA LEU A 862 -33.81 6.34 0.67
C LEU A 862 -35.26 6.47 1.12
N GLN A 863 -36.21 5.96 0.32
CA GLN A 863 -37.62 6.02 0.65
C GLN A 863 -37.98 5.16 1.88
N PRO A 864 -37.60 3.86 1.96
CA PRO A 864 -37.88 3.04 3.14
C PRO A 864 -37.33 3.63 4.45
N LEU A 865 -36.11 4.18 4.44
CA LEU A 865 -35.52 4.80 5.63
C LEU A 865 -36.20 6.13 5.98
N HIS A 866 -36.64 6.91 5.00
CA HIS A 866 -37.39 8.15 5.25
C HIS A 866 -38.79 7.88 5.83
N GLU A 867 -39.44 6.80 5.39
CA GLU A 867 -40.70 6.34 5.98
C GLU A 867 -40.46 5.83 7.42
N ALA A 868 -39.35 5.13 7.68
CA ALA A 868 -38.96 4.68 9.01
C ALA A 868 -38.66 5.84 9.98
N THR A 869 -37.98 6.90 9.55
CA THR A 869 -37.80 8.11 10.38
C THR A 869 -39.11 8.83 10.63
N SER A 870 -39.99 8.91 9.63
CA SER A 870 -41.30 9.57 9.75
C SER A 870 -42.25 8.83 10.71
N ARG A 871 -42.14 7.49 10.82
CA ARG A 871 -42.87 6.68 11.80
C ARG A 871 -42.61 7.11 13.24
N ALA A 872 -41.50 7.78 13.54
CA ALA A 872 -41.20 8.31 14.88
C ALA A 872 -42.29 9.23 15.45
N ASN A 873 -43.04 9.91 14.57
CA ASN A 873 -44.15 10.79 14.93
C ASN A 873 -45.36 10.03 15.48
N LEU A 874 -45.42 8.70 15.31
CA LEU A 874 -46.48 7.85 15.85
C LEU A 874 -46.19 7.54 17.32
N SER A 875 -47.22 7.58 18.16
CA SER A 875 -47.09 7.37 19.61
C SER A 875 -46.66 5.94 20.00
N ASN A 876 -46.91 4.95 19.13
CA ASN A 876 -46.72 3.51 19.42
C ASN A 876 -45.52 2.88 18.69
N SER A 877 -44.68 3.65 18.00
CA SER A 877 -43.52 3.11 17.27
C SER A 877 -42.31 2.92 18.18
N SER A 878 -41.55 1.84 17.97
CA SER A 878 -40.24 1.67 18.59
C SER A 878 -39.29 2.80 18.15
N PRO A 879 -38.62 3.50 19.09
CA PRO A 879 -37.69 4.58 18.75
C PRO A 879 -36.43 4.07 18.04
N GLU A 880 -36.04 2.81 18.26
CA GLU A 880 -34.76 2.27 17.76
C GLU A 880 -34.68 2.33 16.22
N ALA A 881 -35.71 1.88 15.52
CA ALA A 881 -35.73 1.85 14.05
C ALA A 881 -35.64 3.25 13.43
N ALA A 882 -36.40 4.21 13.97
CA ALA A 882 -36.36 5.59 13.50
C ALA A 882 -34.99 6.23 13.70
N ILE A 883 -34.33 5.98 14.84
CA ILE A 883 -33.01 6.54 15.15
C ILE A 883 -31.93 5.88 14.29
N GLY A 884 -32.01 4.58 14.07
CA GLY A 884 -31.10 3.85 13.17
C GLY A 884 -31.24 4.30 11.72
N ALA A 885 -32.47 4.47 11.25
CA ALA A 885 -32.76 5.01 9.92
C ALA A 885 -32.25 6.46 9.77
N CYS A 886 -32.46 7.30 10.79
CA CYS A 886 -31.93 8.66 10.82
C CYS A 886 -30.40 8.67 10.74
N SER A 887 -29.72 7.87 11.55
CA SER A 887 -28.25 7.76 11.56
C SER A 887 -27.69 7.30 10.21
N THR A 888 -28.39 6.37 9.57
CA THR A 888 -28.04 5.83 8.25
C THR A 888 -28.23 6.87 7.14
N LEU A 889 -29.36 7.59 7.14
CA LEU A 889 -29.61 8.71 6.22
C LEU A 889 -28.60 9.85 6.42
N CYS A 890 -28.29 10.20 7.66
CA CYS A 890 -27.24 11.16 7.99
C CYS A 890 -25.88 10.74 7.40
N SER A 891 -25.53 9.45 7.47
CA SER A 891 -24.30 8.92 6.88
C SER A 891 -24.34 8.96 5.35
N TYR A 892 -25.51 8.77 4.73
CA TYR A 892 -25.69 8.94 3.28
C TYR A 892 -25.42 10.37 2.81
N TYR A 893 -26.05 11.36 3.46
CA TYR A 893 -25.79 12.77 3.13
C TYR A 893 -24.34 13.17 3.43
N TYR A 894 -23.75 12.65 4.50
CA TYR A 894 -22.32 12.83 4.76
C TYR A 894 -21.45 12.25 3.64
N GLY A 895 -21.77 11.06 3.11
CA GLY A 895 -21.08 10.48 1.96
C GLY A 895 -21.13 11.36 0.71
N ILE A 896 -22.27 12.00 0.45
CA ILE A 896 -22.40 13.01 -0.62
C ILE A 896 -21.48 14.20 -0.33
N MET A 897 -21.59 14.82 0.85
CA MET A 897 -20.77 15.98 1.23
C MET A 897 -19.27 15.67 1.19
N LEU A 898 -18.85 14.48 1.64
CA LEU A 898 -17.46 14.07 1.63
C LEU A 898 -16.93 13.94 0.19
N LEU A 899 -17.73 13.42 -0.74
CA LEU A 899 -17.37 13.34 -2.16
C LEU A 899 -17.33 14.72 -2.81
N THR A 900 -18.27 15.61 -2.49
CA THR A 900 -18.49 16.85 -3.23
C THR A 900 -17.83 18.09 -2.65
N ARG A 901 -17.43 18.09 -1.36
CA ARG A 901 -16.78 19.24 -0.71
C ARG A 901 -15.56 19.80 -1.45
N PRO A 902 -14.70 19.01 -2.14
CA PRO A 902 -13.58 19.59 -2.89
C PRO A 902 -14.05 20.50 -4.05
N PHE A 903 -15.17 20.16 -4.70
CA PHE A 903 -15.74 21.00 -5.76
C PHE A 903 -16.34 22.30 -5.20
N LEU A 904 -16.98 22.23 -4.03
CA LEU A 904 -17.48 23.43 -3.33
C LEU A 904 -16.35 24.40 -3.01
N ILE A 905 -15.23 23.90 -2.47
CA ILE A 905 -14.05 24.71 -2.16
C ILE A 905 -13.46 25.34 -3.43
N TYR A 906 -13.37 24.56 -4.51
CA TYR A 906 -12.90 25.05 -5.82
C TYR A 906 -13.75 26.22 -6.35
N GLU A 907 -15.09 26.06 -6.35
CA GLU A 907 -16.01 27.10 -6.81
C GLU A 907 -15.86 28.41 -6.02
N LEU A 908 -15.65 28.31 -4.70
CA LEU A 908 -15.44 29.47 -3.85
C LEU A 908 -14.16 30.23 -4.16
N TYR A 909 -13.05 29.53 -4.42
CA TYR A 909 -11.81 30.18 -4.85
C TYR A 909 -12.00 30.93 -6.17
N GLU A 910 -12.72 30.35 -7.14
CA GLU A 910 -13.08 31.05 -8.38
C GLU A 910 -13.96 32.27 -8.11
N TYR A 911 -15.00 32.14 -7.29
CA TYR A 911 -15.94 33.21 -6.95
C TYR A 911 -15.29 34.39 -6.23
N MET A 912 -14.23 34.14 -5.46
CA MET A 912 -13.46 35.14 -4.72
C MET A 912 -12.40 35.86 -5.58
N GLY A 913 -12.26 35.52 -6.86
CA GLY A 913 -11.33 36.19 -7.79
C GLY A 913 -9.86 35.79 -7.59
N ALA A 914 -9.59 34.80 -6.73
CA ALA A 914 -8.30 34.13 -6.67
C ALA A 914 -8.21 33.20 -7.88
N SER A 915 -7.76 33.73 -9.02
CA SER A 915 -7.66 32.98 -10.27
C SER A 915 -6.71 31.78 -10.11
N LEU A 916 -7.26 30.61 -9.80
CA LEU A 916 -6.68 29.33 -10.17
C LEU A 916 -6.83 29.26 -11.69
N LYS A 917 -5.79 29.68 -12.42
CA LYS A 917 -5.73 29.58 -13.89
C LYS A 917 -5.71 28.11 -14.31
N GLY A 918 -6.85 27.45 -14.28
CA GLY A 918 -7.09 26.14 -14.88
C GLY A 918 -7.87 26.32 -16.19
N GLY A 919 -7.33 25.82 -17.30
CA GLY A 919 -7.95 25.90 -18.63
C GLY A 919 -9.10 24.91 -18.83
N GLY A 920 -10.17 25.05 -18.05
CA GLY A 920 -11.39 24.23 -18.18
C GLY A 920 -12.38 24.79 -19.21
N THR A 921 -13.18 23.91 -19.83
CA THR A 921 -14.27 24.35 -20.72
C THR A 921 -15.47 24.88 -19.91
N GLN A 922 -16.28 25.79 -20.47
CA GLN A 922 -17.47 26.33 -19.79
C GLN A 922 -18.43 25.23 -19.28
N VAL A 923 -18.53 24.13 -20.01
CA VAL A 923 -19.34 22.95 -19.65
C VAL A 923 -18.80 22.25 -18.40
N GLU A 924 -17.48 22.16 -18.23
CA GLU A 924 -16.86 21.56 -17.04
C GLU A 924 -17.09 22.41 -15.79
N HIS A 925 -17.04 23.74 -15.89
CA HIS A 925 -17.37 24.61 -14.77
C HIS A 925 -18.84 24.43 -14.35
N GLU A 926 -19.76 24.28 -15.30
CA GLU A 926 -21.17 23.96 -15.01
C GLU A 926 -21.34 22.59 -14.35
N GLU A 927 -20.57 21.57 -14.74
CA GLU A 927 -20.62 20.26 -14.08
C GLU A 927 -20.03 20.25 -12.67
N LYS A 928 -18.87 20.90 -12.45
CA LYS A 928 -18.27 21.04 -11.11
C LYS A 928 -19.22 21.77 -10.16
N ARG A 929 -19.94 22.77 -10.67
CA ARG A 929 -20.97 23.51 -9.93
C ARG A 929 -22.13 22.62 -9.48
N LYS A 930 -22.61 21.70 -10.32
CA LYS A 930 -23.66 20.73 -9.91
C LYS A 930 -23.24 19.90 -8.70
N TYR A 931 -21.96 19.54 -8.59
CA TYR A 931 -21.45 18.82 -7.42
C TYR A 931 -21.36 19.72 -6.19
N ALA A 932 -20.95 20.97 -6.33
CA ALA A 932 -20.96 21.94 -5.24
C ALA A 932 -22.39 22.21 -4.72
N ASP A 933 -23.37 22.40 -5.61
CA ASP A 933 -24.79 22.54 -5.26
C ASP A 933 -25.30 21.28 -4.54
N ALA A 934 -24.94 20.09 -5.03
CA ALA A 934 -25.30 18.83 -4.37
C ALA A 934 -24.70 18.70 -2.95
N ALA A 935 -23.56 19.33 -2.66
CA ALA A 935 -23.02 19.39 -1.29
C ALA A 935 -23.95 20.19 -0.36
N LEU A 936 -24.47 21.33 -0.83
CA LEU A 936 -25.36 22.21 -0.08
C LEU A 936 -26.75 21.59 0.11
N ASP A 937 -27.30 20.98 -0.94
CA ASP A 937 -28.59 20.30 -0.90
C ASP A 937 -28.57 19.09 0.05
N ALA A 938 -27.47 18.31 0.01
CA ALA A 938 -27.27 17.21 0.95
C ALA A 938 -27.14 17.71 2.40
N ALA A 939 -26.47 18.85 2.61
CA ALA A 939 -26.34 19.45 3.93
C ALA A 939 -27.69 19.95 4.48
N SER A 940 -28.52 20.58 3.64
CA SER A 940 -29.87 21.00 4.00
C SER A 940 -30.77 19.79 4.33
N SER A 941 -30.76 18.77 3.46
CA SER A 941 -31.52 17.52 3.66
C SER A 941 -31.11 16.74 4.92
N PHE A 942 -29.81 16.78 5.27
CA PHE A 942 -29.29 16.23 6.53
C PHE A 942 -29.96 16.89 7.73
N VAL A 943 -29.99 18.23 7.76
CA VAL A 943 -30.54 19.00 8.87
C VAL A 943 -32.04 18.75 9.01
N ASP A 944 -32.79 18.74 7.92
CA ASP A 944 -34.23 18.46 7.93
C ASP A 944 -34.57 17.06 8.45
N THR A 945 -33.82 16.06 7.97
CA THR A 945 -33.98 14.66 8.42
C THR A 945 -33.75 14.56 9.92
N LEU A 946 -32.67 15.18 10.42
CA LEU A 946 -32.31 15.14 11.83
C LEU A 946 -33.31 15.92 12.70
N GLN A 947 -33.73 17.11 12.26
CA GLN A 947 -34.68 17.96 12.97
C GLN A 947 -36.04 17.26 13.13
N THR A 948 -36.48 16.51 12.11
CA THR A 948 -37.70 15.69 12.15
C THR A 948 -37.69 14.73 13.34
N VAL A 949 -36.58 14.01 13.56
CA VAL A 949 -36.46 13.06 14.67
C VAL A 949 -36.24 13.78 16.01
N ILE A 950 -35.45 14.85 16.06
CA ILE A 950 -35.25 15.65 17.28
C ILE A 950 -36.58 16.22 17.79
N ASN A 951 -37.45 16.69 16.90
CA ASN A 951 -38.74 17.29 17.24
C ASN A 951 -39.71 16.28 17.89
N THR A 952 -39.53 14.98 17.68
CA THR A 952 -40.32 13.94 18.37
C THR A 952 -39.97 13.81 19.85
N GLY A 953 -38.84 14.38 20.29
CA GLY A 953 -38.33 14.24 21.65
C GLY A 953 -37.69 12.88 21.96
N LYS A 954 -37.62 11.96 20.99
CA LYS A 954 -37.10 10.59 21.16
C LYS A 954 -35.59 10.45 20.87
N MET A 955 -34.95 11.47 20.30
CA MET A 955 -33.54 11.44 19.91
C MET A 955 -32.60 11.37 21.13
N PRO A 956 -31.62 10.44 21.21
CA PRO A 956 -30.62 10.42 22.28
C PRO A 956 -29.68 11.62 22.18
N ARG A 957 -29.09 12.03 23.30
CA ARG A 957 -28.17 13.19 23.33
C ARG A 957 -26.72 12.81 23.10
N ARG A 958 -26.31 11.56 23.32
CA ARG A 958 -24.93 11.06 23.10
C ARG A 958 -24.85 10.29 21.79
N MET A 959 -24.79 11.01 20.67
CA MET A 959 -24.77 10.46 19.30
C MET A 959 -23.50 10.90 18.53
N PRO A 960 -22.33 10.29 18.81
CA PRO A 960 -21.03 10.75 18.29
C PRO A 960 -20.94 10.75 16.76
N LEU A 961 -21.56 9.76 16.10
CA LEU A 961 -21.66 9.70 14.63
C LEU A 961 -22.37 10.95 14.09
N ILE A 962 -23.56 11.25 14.60
CA ILE A 962 -24.39 12.34 14.10
C ILE A 962 -23.77 13.68 14.41
N VAL A 963 -23.22 13.87 15.62
CA VAL A 963 -22.57 15.12 16.00
C VAL A 963 -21.41 15.47 15.05
N SER A 964 -20.61 14.48 14.67
CA SER A 964 -19.47 14.72 13.78
C SER A 964 -19.87 15.01 12.33
N TRP A 965 -20.85 14.28 11.80
CA TRP A 965 -21.43 14.57 10.49
C TRP A 965 -22.14 15.92 10.46
N LEU A 966 -22.87 16.26 11.53
CA LEU A 966 -23.55 17.54 11.70
C LEU A 966 -22.55 18.69 11.75
N PHE A 967 -21.38 18.52 12.38
CA PHE A 967 -20.34 19.53 12.34
C PHE A 967 -19.84 19.80 10.92
N THR A 968 -19.58 18.75 10.14
CA THR A 968 -19.23 18.89 8.71
C THR A 968 -20.35 19.58 7.94
N THR A 969 -21.59 19.19 8.19
CA THR A 969 -22.81 19.76 7.59
C THR A 969 -22.90 21.28 7.84
N SER A 970 -22.73 21.69 9.09
CA SER A 970 -22.72 23.09 9.49
C SER A 970 -21.61 23.90 8.84
N LEU A 971 -20.42 23.31 8.67
CA LEU A 971 -19.31 23.94 7.96
C LEU A 971 -19.61 24.12 6.47
N VAL A 972 -20.16 23.10 5.81
CA VAL A 972 -20.60 23.17 4.40
C VAL A 972 -21.64 24.27 4.21
N LEU A 973 -22.64 24.38 5.08
CA LEU A 973 -23.66 25.43 5.01
C LEU A 973 -23.07 26.83 5.28
N ALA A 974 -22.19 26.99 6.28
CA ALA A 974 -21.53 28.26 6.57
C ALA A 974 -20.67 28.75 5.40
N VAL A 975 -20.00 27.81 4.72
CA VAL A 975 -19.20 28.04 3.52
C VAL A 975 -20.09 28.39 2.32
N GLY A 976 -21.22 27.71 2.17
CA GLY A 976 -22.22 27.99 1.14
C GLY A 976 -22.77 29.42 1.20
N VAL A 977 -22.88 30.00 2.40
CA VAL A 977 -23.31 31.40 2.58
C VAL A 977 -22.32 32.39 1.95
N LEU A 978 -21.03 32.09 1.95
CA LEU A 978 -19.98 32.95 1.38
C LEU A 978 -19.94 32.86 -0.16
N GLY A 979 -20.42 31.75 -0.72
CA GLY A 979 -20.37 31.47 -2.16
C GLY A 979 -21.44 32.17 -2.98
N HIS A 980 -21.69 31.64 -4.18
CA HIS A 980 -22.65 32.21 -5.11
C HIS A 980 -24.10 32.17 -4.61
N SER A 981 -24.43 31.19 -3.77
CA SER A 981 -25.76 31.02 -3.17
C SER A 981 -26.14 32.12 -2.18
N GLY A 982 -25.16 32.92 -1.72
CA GLY A 982 -25.39 34.05 -0.83
C GLY A 982 -26.18 33.68 0.41
N MET A 983 -27.22 34.46 0.73
CA MET A 983 -27.97 34.30 1.98
C MET A 983 -28.96 33.12 1.99
N ASN A 984 -29.09 32.34 0.91
CA ASN A 984 -30.13 31.29 0.78
C ASN A 984 -30.01 30.19 1.83
N PHE A 985 -28.79 29.75 2.16
CA PHE A 985 -28.55 28.66 3.13
C PHE A 985 -28.35 29.15 4.57
N ARG A 986 -28.64 30.43 4.86
CA ARG A 986 -28.46 30.99 6.21
C ARG A 986 -29.38 30.31 7.22
N ASP A 987 -30.64 30.09 6.86
CA ASP A 987 -31.64 29.54 7.78
C ASP A 987 -31.37 28.05 8.05
N ASP A 988 -30.90 27.31 7.05
CA ASP A 988 -30.42 25.93 7.18
C ASP A 988 -29.19 25.86 8.09
N CYS A 989 -28.24 26.78 7.94
CA CYS A 989 -27.08 26.87 8.83
C CYS A 989 -27.52 27.15 10.27
N GLN A 990 -28.49 28.05 10.48
CA GLN A 990 -29.08 28.28 11.81
C GLN A 990 -29.81 27.06 12.37
N ALA A 991 -30.50 26.30 11.52
CA ALA A 991 -31.13 25.04 11.90
C ALA A 991 -30.08 23.99 12.34
N SER A 992 -28.96 23.90 11.63
CA SER A 992 -27.84 23.03 11.99
C SER A 992 -27.24 23.41 13.36
N ILE A 993 -27.13 24.71 13.66
CA ILE A 993 -26.68 25.22 14.97
C ILE A 993 -27.65 24.81 16.08
N ARG A 994 -28.97 24.93 15.86
CA ARG A 994 -29.99 24.47 16.84
C ARG A 994 -29.88 22.97 17.11
N CYS A 995 -29.56 22.18 16.10
CA CYS A 995 -29.28 20.75 16.27
C CYS A 995 -28.00 20.51 17.08
N LEU A 996 -26.91 21.26 16.82
CA LEU A 996 -25.68 21.17 17.62
C LEU A 996 -25.92 21.58 19.08
N ASP A 997 -26.73 22.62 19.33
CA ASP A 997 -27.12 23.06 20.68
C ASP A 997 -27.94 21.99 21.42
N TYR A 998 -28.75 21.21 20.71
CA TYR A 998 -29.49 20.10 21.28
C TYR A 998 -28.56 19.02 21.87
N PHE A 999 -27.54 18.62 21.11
CA PHE A 999 -26.52 17.66 21.58
C PHE A 999 -25.57 18.30 22.59
N GLY A 1000 -25.25 19.59 22.42
CA GLY A 1000 -24.39 20.41 23.27
C GLY A 1000 -24.83 20.56 24.73
N LYS A 1001 -26.05 20.11 25.06
CA LYS A 1001 -26.50 19.99 26.46
C LYS A 1001 -25.71 18.94 27.24
N VAL A 1002 -25.26 17.87 26.58
CA VAL A 1002 -24.51 16.76 27.19
C VAL A 1002 -23.13 16.58 26.55
N ASP A 1003 -23.01 16.83 25.24
CA ASP A 1003 -21.77 16.67 24.47
C ASP A 1003 -20.95 17.97 24.45
N PRO A 1004 -19.75 18.01 25.07
CA PRO A 1004 -18.89 19.19 25.06
C PRO A 1004 -18.32 19.52 23.67
N HIS A 1005 -18.06 18.52 22.82
CA HIS A 1005 -17.61 18.77 21.45
C HIS A 1005 -18.73 19.41 20.64
N ALA A 1006 -19.98 18.92 20.74
CA ALA A 1006 -21.12 19.53 20.07
C ALA A 1006 -21.34 20.99 20.48
N ARG A 1007 -21.15 21.31 21.77
CA ARG A 1007 -21.21 22.70 22.27
C ARG A 1007 -20.11 23.57 21.64
N GLN A 1008 -18.88 23.07 21.57
CA GLN A 1008 -17.76 23.80 20.96
C GLN A 1008 -17.94 23.97 19.45
N TYR A 1009 -18.45 22.95 18.77
CA TYR A 1009 -18.83 22.98 17.36
C TYR A 1009 -19.91 24.03 17.11
N SER A 1010 -20.96 24.08 17.94
CA SER A 1010 -21.99 25.11 17.86
C SER A 1010 -21.40 26.52 17.95
N LEU A 1011 -20.59 26.80 18.97
CA LEU A 1011 -19.94 28.11 19.14
C LEU A 1011 -19.05 28.49 17.95
N THR A 1012 -18.30 27.51 17.43
CA THR A 1012 -17.43 27.71 16.26
C THR A 1012 -18.25 28.08 15.03
N VAL A 1013 -19.32 27.34 14.73
CA VAL A 1013 -20.19 27.59 13.58
C VAL A 1013 -20.96 28.91 13.74
N GLN A 1014 -21.44 29.24 14.94
CA GLN A 1014 -22.09 30.53 15.23
C GLN A 1014 -21.15 31.71 14.90
N SER A 1015 -19.88 31.61 15.30
CA SER A 1015 -18.86 32.61 14.97
C SER A 1015 -18.66 32.72 13.46
N LEU A 1016 -18.47 31.59 12.77
CA LEU A 1016 -18.27 31.55 11.31
C LEU A 1016 -19.48 32.11 10.54
N LEU A 1017 -20.70 31.75 10.93
CA LEU A 1017 -21.94 32.24 10.31
C LEU A 1017 -22.10 33.76 10.50
N LYS A 1018 -21.78 34.27 11.69
CA LYS A 1018 -21.82 35.71 11.96
C LYS A 1018 -20.83 36.48 11.06
N THR A 1019 -19.61 35.97 10.93
CA THR A 1019 -18.56 36.59 10.10
C THR A 1019 -18.93 36.56 8.61
N THR A 1020 -19.32 35.39 8.10
CA THR A 1020 -19.71 35.22 6.68
C THR A 1020 -20.93 36.06 6.31
N THR A 1021 -21.99 36.06 7.11
CA THR A 1021 -23.19 36.87 6.84
C THR A 1021 -22.92 38.38 6.89
N THR A 1022 -22.01 38.83 7.77
CA THR A 1022 -21.63 40.26 7.83
C THR A 1022 -20.87 40.66 6.58
N HIS A 1023 -19.91 39.84 6.14
CA HIS A 1023 -19.13 40.10 4.94
C HIS A 1023 -19.98 40.13 3.67
N VAL A 1024 -20.88 39.14 3.49
CA VAL A 1024 -21.78 39.07 2.33
C VAL A 1024 -22.69 40.30 2.27
N ARG A 1025 -23.25 40.75 3.41
CA ARG A 1025 -24.06 41.99 3.46
C ARG A 1025 -23.28 43.22 3.03
N GLN A 1026 -22.04 43.38 3.51
CA GLN A 1026 -21.19 44.51 3.12
C GLN A 1026 -20.87 44.50 1.62
N ARG A 1027 -20.58 43.32 1.06
CA ARG A 1027 -20.32 43.15 -0.38
C ARG A 1027 -21.55 43.49 -1.23
N GLU A 1028 -22.73 43.00 -0.86
CA GLU A 1028 -24.00 43.30 -1.56
C GLU A 1028 -24.32 44.79 -1.51
N GLU A 1029 -24.08 45.46 -0.37
CA GLU A 1029 -24.29 46.90 -0.23
C GLU A 1029 -23.34 47.71 -1.13
N GLN A 1030 -22.06 47.33 -1.20
CA GLN A 1030 -21.08 47.94 -2.12
C GLN A 1030 -21.45 47.74 -3.60
N LEU A 1031 -21.85 46.53 -4.00
CA LEU A 1031 -22.30 46.25 -5.36
C LEU A 1031 -23.54 47.08 -5.72
N ARG A 1032 -24.48 47.22 -4.77
CA ARG A 1032 -25.67 48.05 -4.95
C ARG A 1032 -25.31 49.53 -5.09
N LEU A 1033 -24.32 50.02 -4.35
CA LEU A 1033 -23.80 51.39 -4.48
C LEU A 1033 -23.13 51.61 -5.85
N GLN A 1034 -22.30 50.67 -6.33
CA GLN A 1034 -21.69 50.74 -7.66
C GLN A 1034 -22.74 50.71 -8.78
N GLN A 1035 -23.75 49.84 -8.70
CA GLN A 1035 -24.84 49.79 -9.68
C GLN A 1035 -25.68 51.08 -9.66
N LYS A 1036 -25.94 51.65 -8.48
CA LYS A 1036 -26.61 52.96 -8.36
C LYS A 1036 -25.77 54.07 -8.98
N GLN A 1037 -24.44 54.06 -8.81
CA GLN A 1037 -23.53 55.04 -9.40
C GLN A 1037 -23.47 54.91 -10.93
N ALA A 1038 -23.40 53.68 -11.47
CA ALA A 1038 -23.47 53.42 -12.91
C ALA A 1038 -24.83 53.85 -13.51
N SER A 1039 -25.93 53.55 -12.81
CA SER A 1039 -27.28 53.99 -13.22
C SER A 1039 -27.44 55.51 -13.17
N SER A 1040 -26.84 56.16 -12.17
CA SER A 1040 -26.79 57.63 -12.05
C SER A 1040 -26.00 58.28 -13.19
N GLN A 1041 -24.88 57.67 -13.62
CA GLN A 1041 -24.09 58.15 -14.77
C GLN A 1041 -24.80 57.98 -16.11
N LEU A 1042 -25.59 56.91 -16.29
CA LEU A 1042 -26.33 56.64 -17.52
C LEU A 1042 -27.60 57.48 -17.67
N PHE A 1043 -28.32 57.73 -16.57
CA PHE A 1043 -29.65 58.35 -16.61
C PHE A 1043 -29.75 59.70 -15.87
N GLY A 1044 -28.65 60.23 -15.35
CA GLY A 1044 -28.65 61.51 -14.63
C GLY A 1044 -29.44 61.48 -13.32
N LEU A 1045 -29.53 60.31 -12.67
CA LEU A 1045 -30.22 60.18 -11.39
C LEU A 1045 -29.43 60.93 -10.31
N LEU A 1046 -30.11 61.76 -9.51
CA LEU A 1046 -29.51 62.50 -8.40
C LEU A 1046 -28.73 61.56 -7.48
N PRO A 1047 -27.46 61.86 -7.13
CA PRO A 1047 -26.70 61.06 -6.18
C PRO A 1047 -27.45 61.04 -4.85
N SER A 1048 -27.83 59.85 -4.37
CA SER A 1048 -28.37 59.71 -3.03
C SER A 1048 -27.29 60.10 -2.02
N THR A 1049 -27.43 61.28 -1.42
CA THR A 1049 -26.61 61.75 -0.31
C THR A 1049 -26.85 60.84 0.90
N THR A 1050 -25.96 59.90 1.15
CA THR A 1050 -25.87 59.20 2.44
C THR A 1050 -24.43 59.23 2.94
N SER A 1051 -24.20 60.23 3.80
CA SER A 1051 -23.23 60.30 4.91
C SER A 1051 -22.06 59.31 4.91
N THR A 1052 -20.88 59.83 4.59
CA THR A 1052 -19.59 59.31 5.07
C THR A 1052 -19.59 59.23 6.61
N PRO A 1053 -19.21 58.11 7.25
CA PRO A 1053 -18.88 58.14 8.67
C PRO A 1053 -17.55 58.88 8.84
N ARG A 1054 -17.56 59.91 9.69
CA ARG A 1054 -16.36 60.65 10.11
C ARG A 1054 -15.33 59.69 10.69
N GLN A 1055 -14.15 59.62 10.09
CA GLN A 1055 -12.94 59.11 10.74
C GLN A 1055 -12.46 60.14 11.75
N ASP A 1056 -12.85 59.98 13.02
CA ASP A 1056 -12.19 60.67 14.12
C ASP A 1056 -10.93 59.89 14.51
N VAL A 1057 -9.79 60.47 14.16
CA VAL A 1057 -8.46 60.14 14.66
C VAL A 1057 -8.43 60.44 16.16
N ILE A 1058 -8.44 59.42 17.02
CA ILE A 1058 -8.20 59.58 18.45
C ILE A 1058 -7.13 58.61 18.92
N HIS A 1059 -5.97 59.19 19.24
CA HIS A 1059 -4.95 58.63 20.12
C HIS A 1059 -5.57 58.00 21.38
N ARG A 1060 -5.28 56.72 21.67
CA ARG A 1060 -5.49 56.18 23.02
C ARG A 1060 -4.24 55.50 23.56
N ARG A 1061 -3.52 56.30 24.35
CA ARG A 1061 -2.71 55.84 25.49
C ARG A 1061 -3.62 55.15 26.51
N ARG A 1062 -3.06 54.12 27.15
CA ARG A 1062 -3.53 53.47 28.38
C ARG A 1062 -4.04 54.48 29.42
N HIS A 1063 -5.21 54.22 30.01
CA HIS A 1063 -5.37 54.15 31.47
C HIS A 1063 -6.75 53.57 31.85
N SER A 1064 -6.69 52.74 32.88
CA SER A 1064 -7.76 52.19 33.71
C SER A 1064 -8.78 53.22 34.16
N THR A 1065 -10.05 52.83 34.29
CA THR A 1065 -10.80 52.64 35.56
C THR A 1065 -12.29 52.51 35.23
N VAL A 1066 -12.88 51.38 35.59
CA VAL A 1066 -14.33 51.12 35.51
C VAL A 1066 -15.01 51.78 36.70
N GLN A 1067 -16.01 52.62 36.44
CA GLN A 1067 -17.04 52.98 37.43
C GLN A 1067 -18.43 52.69 36.84
N SER A 1068 -19.18 51.93 37.63
CA SER A 1068 -20.58 51.54 37.49
C SER A 1068 -21.53 52.74 37.43
N PHE A 1069 -22.64 52.64 36.68
CA PHE A 1069 -24.00 52.71 37.22
C PHE A 1069 -25.06 52.42 36.14
N THR A 1070 -26.17 51.87 36.64
CA THR A 1070 -27.28 51.10 36.07
C THR A 1070 -28.46 51.91 35.51
N SER A 1071 -29.19 51.34 34.53
CA SER A 1071 -30.68 51.35 34.42
C SER A 1071 -31.09 50.47 33.20
N SER A 1072 -31.52 49.21 33.35
CA SER A 1072 -32.86 48.70 33.74
C SER A 1072 -33.92 48.68 32.62
N VAL A 1073 -34.51 47.48 32.42
CA VAL A 1073 -35.88 47.10 31.94
C VAL A 1073 -35.86 46.19 30.69
N PRO A 1074 -36.61 45.06 30.61
CA PRO A 1074 -36.74 43.94 31.56
C PRO A 1074 -36.56 42.55 30.87
N GLU A 1075 -35.96 41.57 31.56
CA GLU A 1075 -35.91 40.16 31.13
C GLU A 1075 -37.15 39.40 31.61
N GLN A 1076 -37.70 38.54 30.75
CA GLN A 1076 -38.63 37.48 31.14
C GLN A 1076 -38.06 36.13 30.70
N GLU A 1077 -37.61 35.41 31.74
CA GLU A 1077 -37.21 34.01 31.91
C GLU A 1077 -37.32 33.02 30.72
N ASN A 1078 -36.20 32.38 30.39
CA ASN A 1078 -36.14 30.95 30.12
C ASN A 1078 -34.95 30.36 30.90
N ALA A 1079 -35.27 29.72 32.02
CA ALA A 1079 -34.33 29.13 32.96
C ALA A 1079 -33.52 28.00 32.32
N VAL A 1080 -32.20 28.18 32.23
CA VAL A 1080 -31.22 27.10 32.05
C VAL A 1080 -30.85 26.62 33.46
N ALA A 1081 -31.08 25.34 33.75
CA ALA A 1081 -30.71 24.74 35.03
C ALA A 1081 -29.18 24.84 35.27
N PRO A 1082 -28.72 25.05 36.51
CA PRO A 1082 -27.30 25.07 36.81
C PRO A 1082 -26.71 23.66 36.71
N ALA A 1083 -25.52 23.56 36.10
CA ALA A 1083 -24.77 22.32 35.95
C ALA A 1083 -24.30 21.75 37.30
N PRO A 1084 -24.11 20.43 37.44
CA PRO A 1084 -23.38 19.85 38.55
C PRO A 1084 -21.92 20.35 38.54
N SER A 1085 -21.41 20.69 39.72
CA SER A 1085 -20.19 21.44 40.00
C SER A 1085 -18.84 20.75 39.71
N ASP A 1086 -18.80 19.64 38.95
CA ASP A 1086 -17.60 18.79 38.87
C ASP A 1086 -16.90 18.76 37.49
N TRP A 1087 -17.37 19.54 36.52
CA TRP A 1087 -16.71 19.69 35.21
C TRP A 1087 -15.88 20.99 35.16
N THR A 1088 -14.91 21.13 36.05
CA THR A 1088 -13.94 22.23 35.95
C THR A 1088 -12.92 21.90 34.85
N ILE A 1089 -13.08 22.54 33.69
CA ILE A 1089 -12.00 22.71 32.71
C ILE A 1089 -10.90 23.51 33.43
N TYR A 1090 -9.74 22.90 33.64
CA TYR A 1090 -8.68 23.46 34.50
C TYR A 1090 -8.24 24.87 34.07
N ASP A 1091 -7.92 25.66 35.10
CA ASP A 1091 -7.40 27.03 35.05
C ASP A 1091 -6.20 27.20 34.10
N ALA A 1092 -6.19 28.37 33.46
CA ALA A 1092 -5.28 28.82 32.41
C ALA A 1092 -3.79 28.95 32.80
N ASP A 1093 -3.37 28.43 33.96
CA ASP A 1093 -2.02 28.62 34.52
C ASP A 1093 -1.14 27.36 34.50
N PHE A 1094 -1.64 26.18 34.10
CA PHE A 1094 -0.81 24.95 34.07
C PHE A 1094 0.28 24.97 32.98
N PHE A 1095 0.05 25.67 31.86
CA PHE A 1095 1.05 25.85 30.80
C PHE A 1095 2.18 26.85 31.16
N SER A 1096 2.15 27.44 32.36
CA SER A 1096 3.21 28.33 32.86
C SER A 1096 4.32 27.63 33.65
N MET A 1097 4.21 26.31 33.87
CA MET A 1097 5.23 25.56 34.59
C MET A 1097 6.24 24.87 33.64
N PRO A 1098 7.56 25.06 33.81
CA PRO A 1098 8.57 24.34 33.05
C PRO A 1098 8.90 23.01 33.74
N TRP A 1099 8.36 21.88 33.28
CA TRP A 1099 8.74 20.54 33.80
C TRP A 1099 8.77 19.51 32.68
N MET A 1100 9.96 18.99 32.32
CA MET A 1100 10.72 17.86 32.90
C MET A 1100 10.18 16.49 32.46
N ASN A 1101 10.96 15.84 31.59
CA ASN A 1101 10.88 14.46 31.08
C ASN A 1101 10.09 14.18 29.78
N GLU A 1102 10.50 14.81 28.67
CA GLU A 1102 10.75 14.10 27.40
C GLU A 1102 11.99 14.74 26.76
N ASN A 1103 13.15 14.07 26.87
CA ASN A 1103 14.42 14.49 26.28
C ASN A 1103 14.42 14.24 24.76
N ASP A 1104 13.55 14.91 24.02
CA ASP A 1104 13.69 15.01 22.58
C ASP A 1104 13.45 16.45 22.14
N GLN A 1105 14.48 17.28 22.34
CA GLN A 1105 14.52 18.68 21.91
C GLN A 1105 14.19 18.79 20.41
N GLY A 1106 14.58 17.79 19.60
CA GLY A 1106 14.29 17.74 18.17
C GLY A 1106 12.81 17.58 17.84
N LEU A 1107 12.04 16.86 18.68
CA LEU A 1107 10.60 16.74 18.53
C LEU A 1107 9.88 18.03 18.95
N GLN A 1108 10.40 18.74 19.96
CA GLN A 1108 9.84 20.03 20.37
C GLN A 1108 10.11 21.14 19.35
N ASP A 1109 11.29 21.16 18.74
CA ASP A 1109 11.65 22.10 17.68
C ASP A 1109 10.87 21.82 16.37
N PHE A 1110 10.57 20.54 16.08
CA PHE A 1110 9.71 20.14 14.95
C PHE A 1110 8.24 20.57 15.11
N LEU A 1111 7.75 20.74 16.34
CA LEU A 1111 6.33 21.00 16.65
C LEU A 1111 6.00 22.49 16.89
N GLN A 1112 6.98 23.40 16.78
CA GLN A 1112 6.70 24.85 16.86
C GLN A 1112 6.10 25.38 15.55
N PRO A 1113 4.93 26.04 15.57
CA PRO A 1113 4.40 26.67 14.38
C PRO A 1113 5.23 27.90 14.02
N GLY A 1114 5.99 27.82 12.93
CA GLY A 1114 6.46 29.02 12.19
C GLY A 1114 7.95 29.37 12.22
N THR A 1115 8.90 28.45 12.48
CA THR A 1115 10.34 28.82 12.51
C THR A 1115 11.30 27.99 11.66
N HIS A 1116 10.84 26.93 10.98
CA HIS A 1116 11.70 26.20 10.04
C HIS A 1116 11.22 26.33 8.59
N THR A 1117 11.85 27.25 7.86
CA THR A 1117 11.91 27.24 6.40
C THR A 1117 13.10 26.39 5.97
N PHE A 1118 12.87 25.10 5.71
CA PHE A 1118 13.76 24.33 4.84
C PHE A 1118 13.12 24.33 3.45
N ASP A 1119 13.72 25.09 2.53
CA ASP A 1119 13.52 25.02 1.07
C ASP A 1119 12.07 24.86 0.56
N GLY A 1120 11.13 25.63 1.12
CA GLY A 1120 9.83 25.88 0.49
C GLY A 1120 8.77 24.79 0.60
N ALA A 1121 8.96 23.75 1.43
CA ALA A 1121 7.91 22.78 1.73
C ALA A 1121 7.34 22.97 3.14
N SER A 1122 6.01 22.99 3.27
CA SER A 1122 5.29 23.01 4.55
C SER A 1122 5.39 21.64 5.23
N ILE A 1123 5.25 21.58 6.56
CA ILE A 1123 5.12 20.30 7.32
C ILE A 1123 3.98 19.41 6.76
N ALA A 1124 3.03 19.98 6.01
CA ALA A 1124 1.99 19.26 5.27
C ALA A 1124 2.52 18.39 4.10
N ASP A 1125 3.77 18.58 3.67
CA ASP A 1125 4.38 17.95 2.50
C ASP A 1125 5.21 16.71 2.81
N ILE A 1126 5.30 16.30 4.09
CA ILE A 1126 5.99 15.07 4.49
C ILE A 1126 4.99 13.91 4.44
N PRO A 1127 5.14 12.92 3.53
CA PRO A 1127 4.25 11.77 3.48
C PRO A 1127 4.48 10.87 4.70
N LEU A 1128 3.60 10.98 5.70
CA LEU A 1128 3.70 10.28 6.99
C LEU A 1128 3.32 8.78 6.94
N PHE A 1129 2.89 8.26 5.79
CA PHE A 1129 2.64 6.83 5.59
C PHE A 1129 3.07 6.37 4.18
N PRO A 1130 3.86 5.27 4.06
CA PRO A 1130 3.96 4.55 2.80
C PRO A 1130 2.67 3.76 2.60
N MET A 1131 1.75 4.29 1.79
CA MET A 1131 0.51 3.59 1.43
C MET A 1131 0.83 2.40 0.53
N TYR A 1132 0.50 1.20 1.02
CA TYR A 1132 0.36 -0.01 0.22
C TYR A 1132 -0.94 0.10 -0.58
N ASP A 1133 -0.86 0.12 -1.91
CA ASP A 1133 -2.05 0.11 -2.77
C ASP A 1133 -2.73 -1.26 -2.72
N GLN A 1134 -3.82 -1.34 -1.96
CA GLN A 1134 -4.79 -2.42 -2.01
C GLN A 1134 -5.82 -2.07 -3.11
N GLN A 1135 -5.76 -2.75 -4.25
CA GLN A 1135 -6.91 -3.32 -4.97
C GLN A 1135 -6.52 -3.73 -6.40
N SER A 1136 -6.62 -5.04 -6.68
CA SER A 1136 -7.14 -5.58 -7.95
C SER A 1136 -7.65 -7.01 -7.72
N GLY A 1137 -8.69 -7.11 -6.88
CA GLY A 1137 -9.85 -8.00 -7.10
C GLY A 1137 -11.05 -7.05 -7.20
N ALA A 1138 -12.06 -7.21 -8.03
CA ALA A 1138 -12.75 -8.39 -8.55
C ALA A 1138 -13.50 -7.99 -9.85
N GLY A 1139 -14.03 -8.89 -10.69
CA GLY A 1139 -14.26 -10.30 -10.43
C GLY A 1139 -14.92 -11.08 -11.57
N PHE A 1140 -15.02 -12.39 -11.27
CA PHE A 1140 -16.11 -13.33 -11.49
C PHE A 1140 -16.84 -13.35 -12.84
N LEU A 1141 -16.52 -14.37 -13.64
CA LEU A 1141 -17.35 -15.58 -13.65
C LEU A 1141 -16.51 -16.79 -13.20
#